data_AF-A0A1R3HHB7-F1
#
_entry.id   AF-A0A1R3HHB7-F1
#
_cell.length_a   1.000
_cell.length_b   1.000
_cell.length_c   1.000
_cell.angle_alpha   90.00
_cell.angle_beta   90.00
_cell.angle_gamma   90.00
#
_symmetry.space_group_name_H-M   'P 1'
#
loop_
_entity.id
_entity.type
_entity.pdbx_description
1 polymer ?
#
loop_
_entity_poly.entity_id
_entity_poly.type
_entity_poly.pdbx_seq_one_letter_code
_entity_poly.pdbx_strand_id
1 'polypeptide(L)'
;MDSSAVLLNKLKGAEPFFLLAGPNVIESEEHILRMANHIKTITTKLGLPLVFKSSFDKANRTSSKSFRGPGMAEGLKILEKVKVAYDIPIVTDVHETIQCEAVGKVADIIQIPAFLCRQTDLLVAAAKTGKIINIKKGQFCAPSVMVNSAEKIRLAGNPNVMVCERGTMFGYNDLIVDPRNLEWMREANCPVVADITHSLQQPAGKKLDGGGVASGGLRELIPCIARTAVAVGVDGIFMEVHDDPLNAPVDGPTQWPLRHLEELLEELMAIAIGKMTTSSGVKKSEADNFLVNGSTLLEKLISFGNGKCNHIRSFSYEDLKRATNNFDPKQVIAADSGYELFKGVLQDRPISVKKFKDFDLDQYGYSFNDIVFSSQTSVHKNFLKLLGCCLETQIPIIVFESVANGSLAGHLYGPNKPFLQPLTWKRRLKIAIQIANAVAYLHIGFPRPIVFRNIKPLNILLDEDYVAKLSDFSIAISIPEDESHVHDTVKGATGLIAPEYLFTGFFNEKHDVFCYGVFMLVLLTGQMVVDSSRCGIGEDGLIALVDYVKKYGEENRLKHVIDPSILREFEAGSWPGFEQQIQSFVDIAFKCISESPEDRPTMMSISNQIKHMYQSLDSTSPMVALGWGLLSCEVIVLVPTKFSSMEVISYNSPRCCHLKRRLLVKNSSTTQRVKIPFCRKHKILCNKVHYSSGSQGLSSKDHPLLKNFSKGKGSRPFNAHEGFKNVESKISSGNYDGYVIGSEDEVAIMSETEESVTKVLIPGLPDESNGEHAAPISSCFWEWKPKFNVHYEKAGCENVNAPPLLFLPGFGVGSFHYEKQLKDLGRDYRVWAIDFLGQGMSLPVEDPTAPSKEEGISEGKDLVWGFGDKTEPWASNLVYSMDLWRDQVRYFVEEVIGEPVYIVGNSLGGFVALYFAACYPHLVKGVTLLNATPFWGFLPNRIKSPRLARIFSWSGTFPLPENVRKLTEFVWQKISDPESIADILRQVYADHSTNVDNVFSRILETTQHPAAAASFASIMFAPQGELSFREALSRCRMNNVPICLMYGKEDPWVKPVWGLQVKKQVPEAPYYEISPAGHCPHDEVPEVVNYLLRGWIKNLESQ
;
A
#
# COMPACT_ATOMS: atom_id res chain seq x y z
N MET A 1 -0.27 -57.51 -22.73
CA MET A 1 -0.95 -56.24 -22.40
C MET A 1 -0.96 -55.38 -23.65
N ASP A 2 -1.90 -54.44 -23.77
CA ASP A 2 -1.86 -53.40 -24.81
C ASP A 2 -0.60 -52.53 -24.68
N SER A 3 -0.02 -52.13 -25.81
CA SER A 3 1.19 -51.31 -25.86
C SER A 3 0.98 -49.94 -25.21
N SER A 4 -0.20 -49.35 -25.38
CA SER A 4 -0.57 -48.06 -24.77
C SER A 4 -0.61 -48.17 -23.24
N ALA A 5 -1.18 -49.26 -22.71
CA ALA A 5 -1.19 -49.54 -21.27
C ALA A 5 0.22 -49.79 -20.70
N VAL A 6 1.10 -50.48 -21.44
CA VAL A 6 2.51 -50.68 -21.02
C VAL A 6 3.26 -49.35 -20.96
N LEU A 7 3.12 -48.50 -21.98
CA LEU A 7 3.71 -47.16 -21.98
C LEU A 7 3.14 -46.29 -20.85
N LEU A 8 1.82 -46.27 -20.66
CA LEU A 8 1.20 -45.48 -19.60
C LEU A 8 1.66 -45.91 -18.20
N ASN A 9 1.86 -47.21 -17.96
CA ASN A 9 2.39 -47.71 -16.70
C ASN A 9 3.88 -47.37 -16.52
N LYS A 10 4.68 -47.37 -17.60
CA LYS A 10 6.06 -46.88 -17.57
C LYS A 10 6.15 -45.38 -17.25
N LEU A 11 5.21 -44.58 -17.75
CA LEU A 11 5.13 -43.14 -17.44
C LEU A 11 4.62 -42.89 -16.00
N LYS A 12 3.67 -43.69 -15.51
CA LYS A 12 3.21 -43.65 -14.10
C LYS A 12 4.28 -44.01 -13.07
N GLY A 13 5.24 -44.86 -13.43
CA GLY A 13 6.37 -45.23 -12.60
C GLY A 13 7.66 -44.45 -12.93
N ALA A 14 7.54 -43.27 -13.53
CA ALA A 14 8.69 -42.44 -13.91
C ALA A 14 9.14 -41.55 -12.75
N GLU A 15 10.18 -41.96 -12.05
CA GLU A 15 10.86 -41.13 -11.05
C GLU A 15 12.00 -40.32 -11.71
N PRO A 16 12.13 -39.00 -11.47
CA PRO A 16 11.26 -38.18 -10.64
C PRO A 16 9.97 -37.67 -11.32
N PHE A 17 9.91 -37.70 -12.65
CA PHE A 17 8.75 -37.41 -13.50
C PHE A 17 9.05 -37.83 -14.95
N PHE A 18 8.03 -37.90 -15.83
CA PHE A 18 8.24 -38.02 -17.28
C PHE A 18 8.16 -36.67 -18.02
N LEU A 19 8.74 -36.59 -19.21
CA LEU A 19 8.81 -35.36 -20.02
C LEU A 19 8.10 -35.50 -21.37
N LEU A 20 7.16 -34.59 -21.65
CA LEU A 20 6.52 -34.38 -22.94
C LEU A 20 7.13 -33.13 -23.60
N ALA A 21 8.09 -33.29 -24.51
CA ALA A 21 8.86 -32.15 -25.03
C ALA A 21 9.20 -32.19 -26.53
N GLY A 22 9.27 -30.99 -27.12
CA GLY A 22 9.65 -30.74 -28.52
C GLY A 22 9.04 -29.44 -29.07
N PRO A 23 9.26 -29.09 -30.35
CA PRO A 23 8.81 -27.81 -30.92
C PRO A 23 7.29 -27.67 -31.00
N ASN A 24 6.80 -26.42 -30.94
CA ASN A 24 5.37 -26.10 -31.01
C ASN A 24 4.68 -26.67 -32.26
N VAL A 25 5.33 -26.61 -33.41
CA VAL A 25 4.81 -27.07 -34.69
C VAL A 25 5.92 -27.76 -35.48
N ILE A 26 5.56 -28.60 -36.45
CA ILE A 26 6.50 -29.11 -37.45
C ILE A 26 6.82 -27.99 -38.44
N GLU A 27 8.09 -27.56 -38.48
CA GLU A 27 8.56 -26.51 -39.40
C GLU A 27 9.20 -27.09 -40.65
N SER A 28 10.05 -28.11 -40.47
CA SER A 28 10.60 -28.97 -41.52
C SER A 28 10.97 -30.33 -40.94
N GLU A 29 11.10 -31.34 -41.80
CA GLU A 29 11.58 -32.67 -41.39
C GLU A 29 12.96 -32.59 -40.73
N GLU A 30 13.88 -31.82 -41.31
CA GLU A 30 15.25 -31.70 -40.82
C GLU A 30 15.31 -31.04 -39.43
N HIS A 31 14.59 -29.93 -39.23
CA HIS A 31 14.50 -29.26 -37.92
C HIS A 31 13.93 -30.18 -36.85
N ILE A 32 12.84 -30.88 -37.14
CA ILE A 32 12.21 -31.79 -36.20
C ILE A 32 13.10 -32.99 -35.85
N LEU A 33 13.84 -33.56 -36.81
CA LEU A 33 14.83 -34.61 -36.53
C LEU A 33 15.98 -34.08 -35.67
N ARG A 34 16.53 -32.89 -35.96
CA ARG A 34 17.59 -32.26 -35.13
C ARG A 34 17.10 -32.00 -33.70
N MET A 35 15.89 -31.47 -33.54
CA MET A 35 15.29 -31.18 -32.23
C MET A 35 15.03 -32.46 -31.43
N ALA A 36 14.50 -33.51 -32.08
CA ALA A 36 14.32 -34.82 -31.45
C ALA A 36 15.65 -35.41 -30.96
N ASN A 37 16.70 -35.38 -31.79
CA ASN A 37 18.04 -35.88 -31.43
C ASN A 37 18.61 -35.19 -30.19
N HIS A 38 18.58 -33.86 -30.12
CA HIS A 38 19.13 -33.12 -28.98
C HIS A 38 18.33 -33.33 -27.69
N ILE A 39 16.99 -33.29 -27.75
CA ILE A 39 16.13 -33.49 -26.58
C ILE A 39 16.25 -34.94 -26.07
N LYS A 40 16.35 -35.93 -26.98
CA LYS A 40 16.62 -37.34 -26.62
C LYS A 40 18.02 -37.50 -26.00
N THR A 41 19.03 -36.80 -26.49
CA THR A 41 20.40 -36.84 -25.94
C THR A 41 20.42 -36.32 -24.49
N ILE A 42 19.83 -35.15 -24.25
CA ILE A 42 19.74 -34.54 -22.91
C ILE A 42 18.94 -35.45 -21.96
N THR A 43 17.73 -35.87 -22.35
CA THR A 43 16.88 -36.71 -21.49
C THR A 43 17.48 -38.09 -21.21
N THR A 44 18.22 -38.68 -22.17
CA THR A 44 18.93 -39.95 -21.95
C THR A 44 20.12 -39.77 -21.01
N LYS A 45 20.89 -38.68 -21.08
CA LYS A 45 21.95 -38.37 -20.10
C LYS A 45 21.37 -38.22 -18.68
N LEU A 46 20.20 -37.58 -18.57
CA LEU A 46 19.52 -37.35 -17.30
C LEU A 46 18.63 -38.53 -16.83
N GLY A 47 18.51 -39.61 -17.61
CA GLY A 47 17.66 -40.76 -17.30
C GLY A 47 16.14 -40.51 -17.37
N LEU A 48 15.70 -39.33 -17.80
CA LEU A 48 14.29 -38.93 -17.85
C LEU A 48 13.52 -39.62 -18.99
N PRO A 49 12.34 -40.23 -18.74
CA PRO A 49 11.49 -40.78 -19.79
C PRO A 49 10.91 -39.68 -20.69
N LEU A 50 11.39 -39.61 -21.94
CA LEU A 50 10.90 -38.69 -22.97
C LEU A 50 9.76 -39.29 -23.80
N VAL A 51 8.73 -38.47 -24.04
CA VAL A 51 7.77 -38.57 -25.14
C VAL A 51 7.93 -37.31 -25.99
N PHE A 52 8.21 -37.47 -27.29
CA PHE A 52 8.49 -36.32 -28.16
C PHE A 52 7.20 -35.66 -28.66
N LYS A 53 7.16 -34.33 -28.57
CA LYS A 53 6.01 -33.52 -28.95
C LYS A 53 6.28 -32.68 -30.19
N SER A 54 5.39 -32.75 -31.18
CA SER A 54 5.18 -31.64 -32.11
C SER A 54 3.79 -31.70 -32.74
N SER A 55 3.27 -30.58 -33.22
CA SER A 55 1.93 -30.46 -33.83
C SER A 55 2.05 -30.40 -35.35
N PHE A 56 1.30 -31.24 -36.08
CA PHE A 56 1.27 -31.23 -37.55
C PHE A 56 0.43 -30.08 -38.14
N ASP A 57 -0.53 -29.57 -37.37
CA ASP A 57 -1.37 -28.42 -37.70
C ASP A 57 -1.72 -27.62 -36.44
N LYS A 58 -1.62 -26.30 -36.54
CA LYS A 58 -2.06 -25.32 -35.54
C LYS A 58 -3.38 -24.71 -36.00
N ALA A 59 -4.48 -25.44 -35.83
CA ALA A 59 -5.82 -25.04 -36.29
C ALA A 59 -6.38 -23.76 -35.61
N ASN A 60 -5.79 -23.32 -34.49
CA ASN A 60 -6.29 -22.27 -33.61
C ASN A 60 -5.52 -20.93 -33.70
N ARG A 61 -4.98 -20.56 -34.88
CA ARG A 61 -4.30 -19.26 -35.07
C ARG A 61 -5.29 -18.10 -35.21
N THR A 62 -5.00 -16.97 -34.58
CA THR A 62 -5.79 -15.72 -34.63
C THR A 62 -5.78 -15.02 -36.00
N SER A 63 -4.90 -15.42 -36.93
CA SER A 63 -4.83 -14.88 -38.29
C SER A 63 -4.66 -16.00 -39.31
N SER A 64 -5.48 -15.99 -40.36
CA SER A 64 -5.48 -16.97 -41.45
C SER A 64 -4.21 -16.98 -42.32
N LYS A 65 -3.40 -15.92 -42.25
CA LYS A 65 -2.08 -15.82 -42.93
C LYS A 65 -0.93 -16.44 -42.14
N SER A 66 -1.19 -16.93 -40.92
CA SER A 66 -0.15 -17.47 -40.05
C SER A 66 0.33 -18.86 -40.48
N PHE A 67 1.61 -19.18 -40.26
CA PHE A 67 2.09 -20.55 -40.43
C PHE A 67 1.33 -21.54 -39.54
N ARG A 68 0.97 -22.70 -40.10
CA ARG A 68 0.18 -23.76 -39.44
C ARG A 68 0.92 -25.08 -39.26
N GLY A 69 2.00 -25.34 -40.01
CA GLY A 69 2.62 -26.66 -40.14
C GLY A 69 2.39 -27.28 -41.52
N PRO A 70 2.93 -28.49 -41.80
CA PRO A 70 2.84 -29.17 -43.09
C PRO A 70 1.47 -29.85 -43.33
N GLY A 71 0.58 -29.84 -42.35
CA GLY A 71 -0.68 -30.58 -42.40
C GLY A 71 -0.53 -32.07 -42.08
N MET A 72 -1.67 -32.76 -41.91
CA MET A 72 -1.73 -34.08 -41.29
C MET A 72 -0.93 -35.17 -42.03
N ALA A 73 -1.00 -35.25 -43.36
CA ALA A 73 -0.39 -36.35 -44.11
C ALA A 73 1.15 -36.34 -44.03
N GLU A 74 1.78 -35.21 -44.35
CA GLU A 74 3.25 -35.08 -44.30
C GLU A 74 3.74 -34.93 -42.85
N GLY A 75 2.99 -34.26 -41.97
CA GLY A 75 3.34 -34.13 -40.56
C GLY A 75 3.37 -35.47 -39.81
N LEU A 76 2.40 -36.36 -40.05
CA LEU A 76 2.42 -37.71 -39.45
C LEU A 76 3.58 -38.56 -39.99
N LYS A 77 3.91 -38.45 -41.28
CA LYS A 77 5.08 -39.09 -41.90
C LYS A 77 6.41 -38.60 -41.31
N ILE A 78 6.52 -37.30 -40.99
CA ILE A 78 7.69 -36.74 -40.27
C ILE A 78 7.75 -37.26 -38.83
N LEU A 79 6.63 -37.32 -38.11
CA LEU A 79 6.58 -37.86 -36.74
C LEU A 79 6.87 -39.37 -36.69
N GLU A 80 6.46 -40.13 -37.70
CA GLU A 80 6.80 -41.55 -37.85
C GLU A 80 8.31 -41.74 -38.07
N LYS A 81 8.95 -40.91 -38.91
CA LYS A 81 10.41 -40.90 -39.06
C LYS A 81 11.12 -40.61 -37.74
N VAL A 82 10.68 -39.62 -36.96
CA VAL A 82 11.23 -39.32 -35.62
C VAL A 82 11.14 -40.54 -34.69
N LYS A 83 9.96 -41.18 -34.65
CA LYS A 83 9.69 -42.34 -33.82
C LYS A 83 10.64 -43.51 -34.13
N VAL A 84 10.80 -43.83 -35.42
CA VAL A 84 11.65 -44.91 -35.89
C VAL A 84 13.14 -44.59 -35.76
N ALA A 85 13.56 -43.33 -35.98
CA ALA A 85 14.97 -42.94 -35.94
C ALA A 85 15.58 -42.88 -34.54
N TYR A 86 14.79 -42.60 -33.50
CA TYR A 86 15.30 -42.33 -32.14
C TYR A 86 14.71 -43.21 -31.02
N ASP A 87 13.81 -44.14 -31.36
CA ASP A 87 13.02 -44.95 -30.42
C ASP A 87 12.43 -44.08 -29.30
N ILE A 88 11.57 -43.14 -29.69
CA ILE A 88 10.85 -42.23 -28.80
C ILE A 88 9.35 -42.24 -29.09
N PRO A 89 8.49 -42.45 -28.08
CA PRO A 89 7.04 -42.33 -28.26
C PRO A 89 6.64 -40.92 -28.69
N ILE A 90 5.56 -40.81 -29.45
CA ILE A 90 5.09 -39.54 -30.04
C ILE A 90 3.81 -39.05 -29.37
N VAL A 91 3.76 -37.74 -29.10
CA VAL A 91 2.53 -37.00 -28.82
C VAL A 91 2.26 -35.91 -29.87
N THR A 92 1.04 -35.87 -30.39
CA THR A 92 0.51 -34.76 -31.20
C THR A 92 -0.98 -34.56 -30.89
N ASP A 93 -1.49 -33.36 -31.15
CA ASP A 93 -2.90 -33.01 -30.97
C ASP A 93 -3.79 -33.34 -32.18
N VAL A 94 -5.09 -33.48 -31.90
CA VAL A 94 -6.19 -33.62 -32.87
C VAL A 94 -7.21 -32.50 -32.70
N HIS A 95 -7.75 -32.01 -33.81
CA HIS A 95 -8.72 -30.91 -33.83
C HIS A 95 -10.13 -31.38 -34.24
N GLU A 96 -10.24 -32.50 -34.96
CA GLU A 96 -11.50 -33.06 -35.48
C GLU A 96 -11.56 -34.59 -35.33
N THR A 97 -12.77 -35.14 -35.22
CA THR A 97 -13.02 -36.59 -34.98
C THR A 97 -12.40 -37.50 -36.04
N ILE A 98 -12.40 -37.07 -37.30
CA ILE A 98 -11.85 -37.82 -38.44
C ILE A 98 -10.32 -37.96 -38.39
N GLN A 99 -9.63 -37.10 -37.64
CA GLN A 99 -8.17 -37.12 -37.52
C GLN A 99 -7.70 -38.25 -36.58
N CYS A 100 -8.52 -38.64 -35.59
CA CYS A 100 -8.14 -39.57 -34.53
C CYS A 100 -7.61 -40.92 -35.04
N GLU A 101 -8.24 -41.53 -36.04
CA GLU A 101 -7.81 -42.83 -36.58
C GLU A 101 -6.47 -42.74 -37.32
N ALA A 102 -6.25 -41.66 -38.09
CA ALA A 102 -5.00 -41.44 -38.82
C ALA A 102 -3.84 -41.12 -37.84
N VAL A 103 -4.08 -40.21 -36.91
CA VAL A 103 -3.10 -39.83 -35.87
C VAL A 103 -2.76 -41.02 -34.98
N GLY A 104 -3.75 -41.82 -34.57
CA GLY A 104 -3.58 -42.99 -33.71
C GLY A 104 -2.73 -44.11 -34.32
N LYS A 105 -2.48 -44.12 -35.64
CA LYS A 105 -1.55 -45.09 -36.27
C LYS A 105 -0.09 -44.76 -35.95
N VAL A 106 0.27 -43.48 -35.92
CA VAL A 106 1.65 -43.02 -35.63
C VAL A 106 1.84 -42.68 -34.15
N ALA A 107 0.96 -41.86 -33.57
CA ALA A 107 1.10 -41.34 -32.22
C ALA A 107 0.82 -42.40 -31.15
N ASP A 108 1.54 -42.32 -30.03
CA ASP A 108 1.33 -43.16 -28.84
C ASP A 108 0.44 -42.47 -27.82
N ILE A 109 0.52 -41.14 -27.80
CA ILE A 109 -0.37 -40.26 -27.04
C ILE A 109 -1.10 -39.32 -28.00
N ILE A 110 -2.43 -39.32 -27.95
CA ILE A 110 -3.28 -38.36 -28.65
C ILE A 110 -3.61 -37.23 -27.67
N GLN A 111 -3.24 -36.00 -28.01
CA GLN A 111 -3.53 -34.82 -27.19
C GLN A 111 -4.85 -34.17 -27.61
N ILE A 112 -5.70 -33.86 -26.63
CA ILE A 112 -6.93 -33.08 -26.82
C ILE A 112 -6.63 -31.61 -26.47
N PRO A 113 -6.77 -30.66 -27.42
CA PRO A 113 -6.56 -29.23 -27.17
C PRO A 113 -7.46 -28.67 -26.06
N ALA A 114 -6.97 -27.66 -25.35
CA ALA A 114 -7.68 -27.05 -24.21
C ALA A 114 -9.08 -26.51 -24.56
N PHE A 115 -9.28 -25.97 -25.77
CA PHE A 115 -10.59 -25.53 -26.25
C PHE A 115 -11.56 -26.69 -26.54
N LEU A 116 -11.04 -27.90 -26.77
CA LEU A 116 -11.81 -29.08 -27.19
C LEU A 116 -11.97 -30.10 -26.05
N CYS A 117 -11.42 -29.83 -24.86
CA CYS A 117 -11.34 -30.75 -23.71
C CYS A 117 -12.68 -31.28 -23.17
N ARG A 118 -13.82 -30.72 -23.63
CA ARG A 118 -15.17 -31.14 -23.26
C ARG A 118 -15.95 -31.86 -24.37
N GLN A 119 -15.47 -31.78 -25.62
CA GLN A 119 -16.22 -32.18 -26.81
C GLN A 119 -16.37 -33.70 -26.88
N THR A 120 -17.58 -34.18 -26.58
CA THR A 120 -17.84 -35.61 -26.37
C THR A 120 -17.42 -36.46 -27.56
N ASP A 121 -17.75 -36.05 -28.78
CA ASP A 121 -17.48 -36.86 -29.97
C ASP A 121 -15.98 -36.95 -30.29
N LEU A 122 -15.21 -35.88 -30.02
CA LEU A 122 -13.74 -35.91 -30.16
C LEU A 122 -13.10 -36.80 -29.09
N LEU A 123 -13.57 -36.70 -27.84
CA LEU A 123 -13.13 -37.57 -26.74
C LEU A 123 -13.43 -39.04 -27.07
N VAL A 124 -14.64 -39.36 -27.50
CA VAL A 124 -15.06 -40.73 -27.89
C VAL A 124 -14.31 -41.23 -29.13
N ALA A 125 -14.08 -40.38 -30.15
CA ALA A 125 -13.30 -40.74 -31.33
C ALA A 125 -11.84 -41.01 -31.01
N ALA A 126 -11.24 -40.21 -30.12
CA ALA A 126 -9.87 -40.45 -29.64
C ALA A 126 -9.80 -41.71 -28.76
N ALA A 127 -10.74 -41.91 -27.84
CA ALA A 127 -10.82 -43.11 -27.00
C ALA A 127 -10.83 -44.41 -27.83
N LYS A 128 -11.64 -44.45 -28.91
CA LYS A 128 -11.76 -45.60 -29.84
C LYS A 128 -10.46 -46.01 -30.55
N THR A 129 -9.41 -45.19 -30.50
CA THR A 129 -8.08 -45.57 -31.03
C THR A 129 -7.29 -46.51 -30.13
N GLY A 130 -7.69 -46.68 -28.86
CA GLY A 130 -6.95 -47.42 -27.85
C GLY A 130 -5.69 -46.73 -27.31
N LYS A 131 -5.23 -45.64 -27.94
CA LYS A 131 -4.02 -44.91 -27.53
C LYS A 131 -4.21 -44.15 -26.22
N ILE A 132 -3.09 -43.68 -25.65
CA ILE A 132 -3.11 -42.86 -24.45
C ILE A 132 -3.72 -41.49 -24.80
N ILE A 133 -4.69 -41.01 -24.04
CA ILE A 133 -5.36 -39.73 -24.28
C ILE A 133 -4.87 -38.70 -23.25
N ASN A 134 -4.21 -37.63 -23.71
CA ASN A 134 -3.80 -36.51 -22.88
C ASN A 134 -4.78 -35.34 -23.04
N ILE A 135 -5.60 -35.09 -22.02
CA ILE A 135 -6.60 -34.02 -22.05
C ILE A 135 -6.02 -32.75 -21.41
N LYS A 136 -5.79 -31.69 -22.19
CA LYS A 136 -5.41 -30.38 -21.63
C LYS A 136 -6.61 -29.67 -21.05
N LYS A 137 -6.48 -29.14 -19.83
CA LYS A 137 -7.55 -28.42 -19.15
C LYS A 137 -7.94 -27.17 -19.94
N GLY A 138 -9.25 -26.97 -20.10
CA GLY A 138 -9.76 -25.71 -20.61
C GLY A 138 -9.33 -24.55 -19.72
N GLN A 139 -8.82 -23.48 -20.33
CA GLN A 139 -8.46 -22.26 -19.61
C GLN A 139 -9.67 -21.57 -18.94
N PHE A 140 -10.89 -21.94 -19.34
CA PHE A 140 -12.18 -21.55 -18.72
C PHE A 140 -12.77 -22.66 -17.80
N CYS A 141 -12.01 -23.69 -17.42
CA CYS A 141 -12.51 -24.83 -16.64
C CYS A 141 -11.83 -24.95 -15.26
N ALA A 142 -12.67 -25.22 -14.25
CA ALA A 142 -12.26 -25.78 -12.97
C ALA A 142 -11.69 -27.21 -13.13
N PRO A 143 -10.81 -27.68 -12.22
CA PRO A 143 -10.17 -28.99 -12.33
C PRO A 143 -11.16 -30.17 -12.31
N SER A 144 -12.30 -30.04 -11.63
CA SER A 144 -13.38 -31.07 -11.60
C SER A 144 -14.01 -31.36 -12.98
N VAL A 145 -13.81 -30.50 -13.98
CA VAL A 145 -14.16 -30.80 -15.38
C VAL A 145 -13.29 -31.94 -15.93
N MET A 146 -12.05 -32.06 -15.48
CA MET A 146 -11.09 -33.06 -15.96
C MET A 146 -11.44 -34.47 -15.49
N VAL A 147 -12.02 -34.62 -14.30
CA VAL A 147 -12.62 -35.88 -13.83
C VAL A 147 -13.68 -36.36 -14.83
N ASN A 148 -14.63 -35.49 -15.17
CA ASN A 148 -15.70 -35.79 -16.11
C ASN A 148 -15.20 -36.04 -17.55
N SER A 149 -14.18 -35.30 -18.00
CA SER A 149 -13.59 -35.49 -19.34
C SER A 149 -12.77 -36.78 -19.44
N ALA A 150 -12.05 -37.17 -18.38
CA ALA A 150 -11.36 -38.45 -18.31
C ALA A 150 -12.37 -39.62 -18.28
N GLU A 151 -13.48 -39.47 -17.55
CA GLU A 151 -14.50 -40.52 -17.46
C GLU A 151 -15.23 -40.76 -18.79
N LYS A 152 -15.41 -39.74 -19.62
CA LYS A 152 -15.88 -39.93 -21.01
C LYS A 152 -14.96 -40.84 -21.84
N ILE A 153 -13.64 -40.82 -21.60
CA ILE A 153 -12.68 -41.71 -22.27
C ILE A 153 -12.83 -43.15 -21.77
N ARG A 154 -13.01 -43.34 -20.45
CA ARG A 154 -13.22 -44.66 -19.83
C ARG A 154 -14.53 -45.31 -20.26
N LEU A 155 -15.64 -44.57 -20.21
CA LEU A 155 -16.96 -45.03 -20.64
C LEU A 155 -17.03 -45.31 -22.15
N ALA A 156 -16.14 -44.71 -22.95
CA ALA A 156 -15.94 -45.04 -24.37
C ALA A 156 -15.05 -46.29 -24.59
N GLY A 157 -14.64 -46.98 -23.53
CA GLY A 157 -13.91 -48.25 -23.56
C GLY A 157 -12.39 -48.15 -23.42
N ASN A 158 -11.82 -46.97 -23.14
CA ASN A 158 -10.37 -46.77 -23.08
C ASN A 158 -9.91 -46.32 -21.67
N PRO A 159 -9.16 -47.13 -20.92
CA PRO A 159 -8.63 -46.75 -19.60
C PRO A 159 -7.37 -45.88 -19.67
N ASN A 160 -6.76 -45.74 -20.86
CA ASN A 160 -5.47 -45.10 -21.06
C ASN A 160 -5.61 -43.57 -21.16
N VAL A 161 -5.80 -42.90 -20.01
CA VAL A 161 -6.00 -41.44 -19.96
C VAL A 161 -5.01 -40.75 -19.00
N MET A 162 -4.71 -39.47 -19.26
CA MET A 162 -4.00 -38.52 -18.41
C MET A 162 -4.58 -37.11 -18.60
N VAL A 163 -4.37 -36.22 -17.61
CA VAL A 163 -4.91 -34.85 -17.59
C VAL A 163 -3.81 -33.83 -17.39
N CYS A 164 -3.93 -32.66 -18.02
CA CYS A 164 -2.84 -31.69 -18.09
C CYS A 164 -3.29 -30.26 -17.74
N GLU A 165 -2.68 -29.64 -16.72
CA GLU A 165 -2.83 -28.21 -16.43
C GLU A 165 -2.11 -27.38 -17.51
N ARG A 166 -2.69 -26.24 -17.88
CA ARG A 166 -2.09 -25.24 -18.79
C ARG A 166 -2.46 -23.79 -18.42
N GLY A 167 -2.83 -23.53 -17.16
CA GLY A 167 -3.28 -22.23 -16.68
C GLY A 167 -4.79 -22.00 -16.87
N THR A 168 -5.30 -20.99 -16.17
CA THR A 168 -6.71 -20.59 -16.14
C THR A 168 -6.80 -19.08 -16.44
N MET A 169 -7.81 -18.66 -17.21
CA MET A 169 -8.03 -17.26 -17.58
C MET A 169 -8.12 -16.36 -16.34
N PHE A 170 -7.27 -15.34 -16.27
CA PHE A 170 -7.24 -14.37 -15.19
C PHE A 170 -7.39 -12.95 -15.77
N GLY A 171 -8.63 -12.44 -15.77
CA GLY A 171 -8.96 -11.23 -16.51
C GLY A 171 -8.89 -11.45 -18.04
N TYR A 172 -8.39 -10.43 -18.76
CA TYR A 172 -8.15 -10.51 -20.20
C TYR A 172 -6.67 -10.70 -20.50
N ASN A 173 -6.38 -11.38 -21.61
CA ASN A 173 -5.03 -11.56 -22.18
C ASN A 173 -3.98 -12.28 -21.31
N ASP A 174 -4.32 -12.75 -20.11
CA ASP A 174 -3.38 -13.39 -19.17
C ASP A 174 -3.90 -14.70 -18.54
N LEU A 175 -2.99 -15.50 -17.98
CA LEU A 175 -3.24 -16.82 -17.41
C LEU A 175 -2.57 -17.00 -16.05
N ILE A 176 -3.33 -17.50 -15.07
CA ILE A 176 -2.79 -17.90 -13.76
C ILE A 176 -2.74 -19.41 -13.62
N VAL A 177 -1.66 -19.93 -13.03
CA VAL A 177 -1.56 -21.30 -12.54
C VAL A 177 -1.97 -21.33 -11.09
N ASP A 178 -3.12 -21.92 -10.79
CA ASP A 178 -3.49 -22.26 -9.43
C ASP A 178 -2.86 -23.63 -9.07
N PRO A 179 -1.85 -23.69 -8.18
CA PRO A 179 -1.18 -24.96 -7.86
C PRO A 179 -2.14 -25.98 -7.23
N ARG A 180 -3.27 -25.54 -6.65
CA ARG A 180 -4.30 -26.42 -6.09
C ARG A 180 -4.94 -27.30 -7.16
N ASN A 181 -5.02 -26.83 -8.42
CA ASN A 181 -5.54 -27.63 -9.53
C ASN A 181 -4.70 -28.89 -9.79
N LEU A 182 -3.38 -28.84 -9.54
CA LEU A 182 -2.50 -30.00 -9.75
C LEU A 182 -2.84 -31.15 -8.79
N GLU A 183 -3.27 -30.82 -7.56
CA GLU A 183 -3.73 -31.80 -6.58
C GLU A 183 -5.20 -32.18 -6.81
N TRP A 184 -6.10 -31.22 -7.01
CA TRP A 184 -7.52 -31.47 -7.28
C TRP A 184 -7.77 -32.28 -8.55
N MET A 185 -6.89 -32.22 -9.57
CA MET A 185 -7.02 -33.08 -10.74
C MET A 185 -6.67 -34.55 -10.48
N ARG A 186 -6.03 -34.91 -9.35
CA ARG A 186 -5.79 -36.32 -9.00
C ARG A 186 -7.09 -37.10 -8.76
N GLU A 187 -8.17 -36.42 -8.41
CA GLU A 187 -9.53 -36.99 -8.36
C GLU A 187 -9.94 -37.67 -9.68
N ALA A 188 -9.34 -37.26 -10.80
CA ALA A 188 -9.55 -37.88 -12.11
C ALA A 188 -8.95 -39.30 -12.21
N ASN A 189 -8.22 -39.79 -11.20
CA ASN A 189 -7.62 -41.13 -11.12
C ASN A 189 -6.76 -41.49 -12.35
N CYS A 190 -5.89 -40.56 -12.74
CA CYS A 190 -4.95 -40.67 -13.86
C CYS A 190 -3.76 -39.72 -13.66
N PRO A 191 -2.66 -39.84 -14.43
CA PRO A 191 -1.49 -38.98 -14.28
C PRO A 191 -1.83 -37.51 -14.50
N VAL A 192 -1.29 -36.64 -13.65
CA VAL A 192 -1.38 -35.18 -13.78
C VAL A 192 -0.10 -34.65 -14.41
N VAL A 193 -0.27 -33.90 -15.50
CA VAL A 193 0.81 -33.26 -16.25
C VAL A 193 0.73 -31.73 -16.07
N ALA A 194 1.86 -31.02 -15.97
CA ALA A 194 1.89 -29.57 -16.04
C ALA A 194 2.48 -29.09 -17.38
N ASP A 195 1.70 -28.36 -18.19
CA ASP A 195 2.19 -27.58 -19.34
C ASP A 195 2.80 -26.27 -18.84
N ILE A 196 4.08 -26.32 -18.49
CA ILE A 196 4.84 -25.20 -17.91
C ILE A 196 5.15 -24.10 -18.93
N THR A 197 4.80 -24.32 -20.21
CA THR A 197 5.04 -23.38 -21.32
C THR A 197 3.79 -22.58 -21.67
N HIS A 198 2.68 -23.25 -22.02
CA HIS A 198 1.45 -22.54 -22.39
C HIS A 198 0.72 -21.94 -21.18
N SER A 199 1.05 -22.37 -19.95
CA SER A 199 0.61 -21.73 -18.72
C SER A 199 1.01 -20.26 -18.60
N LEU A 200 2.05 -19.85 -19.34
CA LEU A 200 2.61 -18.50 -19.36
C LEU A 200 2.41 -17.83 -20.72
N GLN A 201 1.52 -18.38 -21.55
CA GLN A 201 1.06 -17.76 -22.78
C GLN A 201 0.13 -16.60 -22.42
N GLN A 202 0.31 -15.45 -23.06
CA GLN A 202 -0.60 -14.31 -22.96
C GLN A 202 -1.47 -14.27 -24.22
N PRO A 203 -2.72 -14.79 -24.20
CA PRO A 203 -3.54 -14.86 -25.41
C PRO A 203 -3.72 -13.46 -26.02
N ALA A 204 -3.45 -13.32 -27.31
CA ALA A 204 -3.50 -12.03 -28.02
C ALA A 204 -2.61 -10.89 -27.44
N GLY A 205 -1.64 -11.21 -26.57
CA GLY A 205 -0.79 -10.22 -25.88
C GLY A 205 0.17 -9.39 -26.75
N LYS A 206 0.37 -9.74 -28.04
CA LYS A 206 1.24 -8.99 -28.97
C LYS A 206 0.46 -8.48 -30.19
N LYS A 207 0.39 -7.15 -30.36
CA LYS A 207 -0.03 -6.53 -31.62
C LYS A 207 1.03 -6.77 -32.72
N LEU A 208 0.60 -7.03 -33.94
CA LEU A 208 1.43 -7.20 -35.14
C LEU A 208 1.29 -5.97 -36.05
N ASP A 209 2.37 -5.58 -36.71
CA ASP A 209 2.36 -4.54 -37.73
C ASP A 209 1.42 -4.93 -38.89
N GLY A 210 0.55 -4.00 -39.30
CA GLY A 210 -0.52 -4.28 -40.26
C GLY A 210 -1.76 -4.95 -39.65
N GLY A 211 -1.79 -5.19 -38.33
CA GLY A 211 -3.03 -5.22 -37.58
C GLY A 211 -3.72 -6.57 -37.41
N GLY A 212 -2.95 -7.57 -36.97
CA GLY A 212 -3.51 -8.68 -36.21
C GLY A 212 -2.96 -8.66 -34.78
N VAL A 213 -3.50 -9.52 -33.91
CA VAL A 213 -2.89 -9.86 -32.63
C VAL A 213 -2.41 -11.32 -32.62
N ALA A 214 -1.31 -11.57 -31.90
CA ALA A 214 -0.71 -12.87 -31.67
C ALA A 214 -0.53 -13.10 -30.17
N SER A 215 -0.36 -14.35 -29.76
CA SER A 215 -0.01 -14.68 -28.37
C SER A 215 1.35 -14.06 -27.99
N GLY A 216 1.38 -13.38 -26.85
CA GLY A 216 2.60 -13.08 -26.10
C GLY A 216 2.93 -14.23 -25.14
N GLY A 217 3.88 -14.01 -24.24
CA GLY A 217 4.17 -14.94 -23.15
C GLY A 217 5.39 -14.58 -22.33
N LEU A 218 5.43 -15.11 -21.11
CA LEU A 218 6.37 -14.76 -20.03
C LEU A 218 7.43 -15.86 -19.87
N ARG A 219 8.32 -16.00 -20.86
CA ARG A 219 9.30 -17.11 -20.95
C ARG A 219 10.16 -17.25 -19.68
N GLU A 220 10.55 -16.11 -19.12
CA GLU A 220 11.36 -15.99 -17.92
C GLU A 220 10.71 -16.59 -16.66
N LEU A 221 9.39 -16.79 -16.66
CA LEU A 221 8.66 -17.44 -15.57
C LEU A 221 8.55 -18.96 -15.72
N ILE A 222 8.96 -19.55 -16.85
CA ILE A 222 8.87 -21.01 -17.10
C ILE A 222 9.59 -21.81 -15.99
N PRO A 223 10.82 -21.47 -15.56
CA PRO A 223 11.45 -22.13 -14.42
C PRO A 223 10.64 -21.98 -13.11
N CYS A 224 9.96 -20.86 -12.91
CA CYS A 224 9.16 -20.64 -11.71
C CYS A 224 7.92 -21.55 -11.67
N ILE A 225 7.17 -21.64 -12.77
CA ILE A 225 6.00 -22.55 -12.86
C ILE A 225 6.45 -24.01 -12.83
N ALA A 226 7.59 -24.34 -13.45
CA ALA A 226 8.16 -25.67 -13.41
C ALA A 226 8.54 -26.11 -12.00
N ARG A 227 9.25 -25.26 -11.23
CA ARG A 227 9.57 -25.50 -9.82
C ARG A 227 8.31 -25.76 -8.99
N THR A 228 7.26 -24.93 -9.17
CA THR A 228 5.97 -25.11 -8.50
C THR A 228 5.36 -26.48 -8.83
N ALA A 229 5.37 -26.89 -10.10
CA ALA A 229 4.80 -28.16 -10.53
C ALA A 229 5.53 -29.38 -9.92
N VAL A 230 6.87 -29.38 -9.90
CA VAL A 230 7.64 -30.50 -9.30
C VAL A 230 7.62 -30.51 -7.77
N ALA A 231 7.50 -29.34 -7.11
CA ALA A 231 7.32 -29.27 -5.67
C ALA A 231 5.96 -29.86 -5.23
N VAL A 232 4.87 -29.50 -5.93
CA VAL A 232 3.55 -30.16 -5.76
C VAL A 232 3.63 -31.65 -6.15
N GLY A 233 4.47 -32.00 -7.14
CA GLY A 233 4.80 -33.37 -7.52
C GLY A 233 3.86 -33.92 -8.59
N VAL A 234 3.82 -33.25 -9.74
CA VAL A 234 3.14 -33.77 -10.94
C VAL A 234 3.84 -35.02 -11.47
N ASP A 235 3.08 -35.95 -12.04
CA ASP A 235 3.60 -37.19 -12.64
C ASP A 235 4.47 -36.88 -13.88
N GLY A 236 4.17 -35.79 -14.59
CA GLY A 236 4.91 -35.38 -15.79
C GLY A 236 4.92 -33.88 -16.07
N ILE A 237 5.93 -33.45 -16.81
CA ILE A 237 6.06 -32.08 -17.33
C ILE A 237 5.79 -32.10 -18.83
N PHE A 238 4.99 -31.15 -19.31
CA PHE A 238 4.89 -30.79 -20.72
C PHE A 238 5.62 -29.45 -20.93
N MET A 239 6.56 -29.40 -21.86
CA MET A 239 7.23 -28.15 -22.22
C MET A 239 7.60 -28.12 -23.70
N GLU A 240 7.31 -27.00 -24.37
CA GLU A 240 7.78 -26.79 -25.73
C GLU A 240 9.19 -26.21 -25.75
N VAL A 241 10.03 -26.74 -26.64
CA VAL A 241 11.46 -26.45 -26.69
C VAL A 241 11.87 -26.15 -28.12
N HIS A 242 12.66 -25.10 -28.31
CA HIS A 242 13.11 -24.64 -29.63
C HIS A 242 14.58 -24.22 -29.60
N ASP A 243 15.32 -24.42 -30.69
CA ASP A 243 16.71 -24.00 -30.85
C ASP A 243 16.84 -22.46 -30.93
N ASP A 244 16.02 -21.82 -31.77
CA ASP A 244 15.82 -20.36 -31.79
C ASP A 244 14.37 -19.90 -31.44
N PRO A 245 14.01 -19.77 -30.15
CA PRO A 245 12.68 -19.32 -29.73
C PRO A 245 12.31 -17.86 -30.10
N LEU A 246 13.23 -17.08 -30.69
CA LEU A 246 12.96 -15.70 -31.10
C LEU A 246 12.38 -15.64 -32.52
N ASN A 247 12.85 -16.53 -33.40
CA ASN A 247 12.40 -16.61 -34.80
C ASN A 247 11.36 -17.72 -35.06
N ALA A 248 11.03 -18.54 -34.06
CA ALA A 248 10.02 -19.59 -34.16
C ALA A 248 8.64 -19.06 -34.66
N PRO A 249 8.00 -19.69 -35.67
CA PRO A 249 6.82 -19.20 -36.38
C PRO A 249 5.49 -19.30 -35.60
N VAL A 250 5.51 -19.97 -34.45
CA VAL A 250 4.34 -20.19 -33.58
C VAL A 250 4.78 -20.21 -32.12
N ASP A 251 4.03 -19.50 -31.27
CA ASP A 251 4.19 -19.48 -29.79
C ASP A 251 5.64 -19.30 -29.28
N GLY A 252 6.52 -18.70 -30.09
CA GLY A 252 7.94 -18.44 -29.75
C GLY A 252 8.15 -17.84 -28.35
N PRO A 253 7.38 -16.81 -27.92
CA PRO A 253 7.43 -16.25 -26.56
C PRO A 253 7.25 -17.24 -25.41
N THR A 254 6.69 -18.43 -25.63
CA THR A 254 6.54 -19.48 -24.60
C THR A 254 7.39 -20.73 -24.83
N GLN A 255 8.10 -20.87 -25.95
CA GLN A 255 9.01 -21.99 -26.15
C GLN A 255 10.34 -21.77 -25.39
N TRP A 256 10.80 -22.80 -24.66
CA TRP A 256 12.06 -22.76 -23.89
C TRP A 256 13.27 -22.92 -24.84
N PRO A 257 14.41 -22.24 -24.61
CA PRO A 257 15.58 -22.37 -25.47
C PRO A 257 16.31 -23.68 -25.21
N LEU A 258 16.52 -24.49 -26.25
CA LEU A 258 17.14 -25.84 -26.17
C LEU A 258 18.46 -25.85 -25.37
N ARG A 259 19.29 -24.83 -25.55
CA ARG A 259 20.58 -24.64 -24.85
C ARG A 259 20.48 -24.52 -23.32
N HIS A 260 19.29 -24.25 -22.77
CA HIS A 260 19.00 -24.17 -21.33
C HIS A 260 18.06 -25.31 -20.88
N LEU A 261 17.77 -26.30 -21.73
CA LEU A 261 16.90 -27.42 -21.36
C LEU A 261 17.56 -28.30 -20.30
N GLU A 262 18.84 -28.62 -20.47
CA GLU A 262 19.59 -29.50 -19.58
C GLU A 262 19.72 -28.91 -18.17
N GLU A 263 20.20 -27.67 -18.07
CA GLU A 263 20.29 -26.85 -16.84
C GLU A 263 18.96 -26.83 -16.06
N LEU A 264 17.84 -26.57 -16.74
CA LEU A 264 16.51 -26.54 -16.12
C LEU A 264 16.02 -27.94 -15.70
N LEU A 265 16.30 -28.99 -16.48
CA LEU A 265 15.91 -30.35 -16.09
C LEU A 265 16.73 -30.86 -14.89
N GLU A 266 18.03 -30.53 -14.80
CA GLU A 266 18.87 -30.83 -13.63
C GLU A 266 18.32 -30.13 -12.36
N GLU A 267 17.91 -28.86 -12.44
CA GLU A 267 17.24 -28.14 -11.35
C GLU A 267 15.94 -28.82 -10.90
N LEU A 268 15.08 -29.17 -11.84
CA LEU A 268 13.75 -29.74 -11.56
C LEU A 268 13.85 -31.17 -11.00
N MET A 269 14.80 -31.98 -11.48
CA MET A 269 15.11 -33.28 -10.91
C MET A 269 15.60 -33.16 -9.47
N ALA A 270 16.49 -32.20 -9.16
CA ALA A 270 17.02 -32.02 -7.82
C ALA A 270 15.91 -31.71 -6.79
N ILE A 271 14.92 -30.88 -7.17
CA ILE A 271 13.78 -30.53 -6.31
C ILE A 271 12.89 -31.75 -6.06
N ALA A 272 12.55 -32.51 -7.10
CA ALA A 272 11.70 -33.69 -6.98
C ALA A 272 12.39 -34.83 -6.18
N ILE A 273 13.69 -35.06 -6.41
CA ILE A 273 14.49 -36.02 -5.63
C ILE A 273 14.65 -35.55 -4.17
N GLY A 274 14.72 -34.23 -3.92
CA GLY A 274 14.66 -33.65 -2.58
C GLY A 274 13.41 -34.06 -1.81
N LYS A 275 12.24 -34.07 -2.47
CA LYS A 275 10.98 -34.57 -1.90
C LYS A 275 11.04 -36.06 -1.55
N MET A 276 11.62 -36.88 -2.42
CA MET A 276 11.70 -38.35 -2.26
C MET A 276 12.70 -38.81 -1.18
N THR A 277 13.81 -38.09 -1.03
CA THR A 277 14.92 -38.47 -0.13
C THR A 277 14.65 -38.19 1.37
N THR A 278 13.57 -37.48 1.69
CA THR A 278 12.99 -37.35 3.06
C THR A 278 12.74 -38.70 3.76
N SER A 279 12.67 -39.78 2.99
CA SER A 279 12.54 -41.16 3.45
C SER A 279 13.81 -41.77 4.10
N SER A 280 14.99 -41.10 4.05
CA SER A 280 16.27 -41.75 4.39
C SER A 280 17.19 -40.99 5.36
N GLY A 281 16.98 -41.22 6.67
CA GLY A 281 18.03 -41.24 7.68
C GLY A 281 18.75 -39.92 8.03
N VAL A 282 19.72 -39.50 7.21
CA VAL A 282 20.78 -38.55 7.61
C VAL A 282 20.65 -37.17 6.96
N LYS A 283 20.19 -37.07 5.72
CA LYS A 283 19.71 -35.78 5.15
C LYS A 283 18.36 -35.34 5.73
N LYS A 284 17.72 -36.23 6.49
CA LYS A 284 16.37 -36.04 6.98
C LYS A 284 16.24 -34.82 7.89
N SER A 285 17.20 -34.57 8.79
CA SER A 285 17.14 -33.41 9.69
C SER A 285 17.15 -32.07 8.96
N GLU A 286 17.95 -31.89 7.91
CA GLU A 286 18.01 -30.62 7.15
C GLU A 286 16.72 -30.37 6.35
N ALA A 287 16.15 -31.43 5.77
CA ALA A 287 14.88 -31.34 5.03
C ALA A 287 13.67 -31.16 5.98
N ASP A 288 13.63 -31.87 7.09
CA ASP A 288 12.61 -31.73 8.13
C ASP A 288 12.69 -30.32 8.76
N ASN A 289 13.90 -29.82 9.07
CA ASN A 289 14.12 -28.43 9.51
C ASN A 289 13.56 -27.43 8.48
N PHE A 290 13.92 -27.56 7.20
CA PHE A 290 13.46 -26.64 6.16
C PHE A 290 11.93 -26.59 6.07
N LEU A 291 11.25 -27.74 6.16
CA LEU A 291 9.79 -27.82 6.13
C LEU A 291 9.15 -27.20 7.38
N VAL A 292 9.64 -27.55 8.58
CA VAL A 292 9.09 -27.09 9.86
C VAL A 292 9.37 -25.59 10.10
N ASN A 293 10.58 -25.13 9.77
CA ASN A 293 10.92 -23.70 9.78
C ASN A 293 10.12 -22.93 8.72
N GLY A 294 9.95 -23.51 7.52
CA GLY A 294 9.17 -22.93 6.43
C GLY A 294 7.70 -22.72 6.80
N SER A 295 7.05 -23.71 7.42
CA SER A 295 5.67 -23.56 7.91
C SER A 295 5.58 -22.56 9.05
N THR A 296 6.46 -22.65 10.06
CA THR A 296 6.49 -21.74 11.22
C THR A 296 6.67 -20.28 10.80
N LEU A 297 7.55 -20.01 9.82
CA LEU A 297 7.75 -18.68 9.25
C LEU A 297 6.51 -18.20 8.48
N LEU A 298 5.94 -19.06 7.62
CA LEU A 298 4.76 -18.72 6.82
C LEU A 298 3.54 -18.41 7.69
N GLU A 299 3.29 -19.19 8.75
CA GLU A 299 2.21 -18.96 9.71
C GLU A 299 2.34 -17.58 10.40
N LYS A 300 3.55 -17.21 10.84
CA LYS A 300 3.82 -15.89 11.44
C LYS A 300 3.73 -14.74 10.43
N LEU A 301 4.14 -14.95 9.18
CA LEU A 301 3.96 -13.96 8.10
C LEU A 301 2.48 -13.77 7.73
N ILE A 302 1.66 -14.82 7.82
CA ILE A 302 0.21 -14.75 7.65
C ILE A 302 -0.42 -13.99 8.82
N SER A 303 -0.12 -14.34 10.07
CA SER A 303 -0.75 -13.72 11.24
C SER A 303 -0.40 -12.23 11.42
N PHE A 304 0.79 -11.80 10.99
CA PHE A 304 1.18 -10.39 11.05
C PHE A 304 0.74 -9.56 9.82
N GLY A 305 0.87 -10.10 8.60
CA GLY A 305 0.76 -9.32 7.36
C GLY A 305 -0.02 -9.97 6.22
N ASN A 306 -0.88 -10.97 6.50
CA ASN A 306 -1.59 -11.76 5.50
C ASN A 306 -0.66 -12.35 4.41
N GLY A 307 0.57 -12.72 4.80
CA GLY A 307 1.59 -13.30 3.93
C GLY A 307 2.34 -12.30 3.04
N LYS A 308 1.98 -11.01 3.06
CA LYS A 308 2.71 -9.96 2.34
C LYS A 308 3.97 -9.57 3.13
N CYS A 309 5.13 -9.65 2.49
CA CYS A 309 6.42 -9.22 3.01
C CYS A 309 7.34 -8.78 1.87
N ASN A 310 8.45 -8.10 2.18
CA ASN A 310 9.50 -7.86 1.20
C ASN A 310 10.20 -9.19 0.85
N HIS A 311 10.73 -9.31 -0.36
CA HIS A 311 11.28 -10.57 -0.89
C HIS A 311 12.44 -11.12 -0.03
N ILE A 312 12.17 -12.21 0.68
CA ILE A 312 13.14 -12.95 1.51
C ILE A 312 13.85 -13.98 0.63
N ARG A 313 15.16 -13.83 0.39
CA ARG A 313 15.94 -14.82 -0.35
C ARG A 313 16.23 -16.06 0.52
N SER A 314 16.11 -17.25 -0.05
CA SER A 314 16.64 -18.47 0.57
C SER A 314 18.16 -18.57 0.34
N PHE A 315 18.90 -18.98 1.37
CA PHE A 315 20.33 -19.28 1.33
C PHE A 315 20.58 -20.68 1.90
N SER A 316 21.56 -21.41 1.36
CA SER A 316 21.96 -22.70 1.94
C SER A 316 22.89 -22.50 3.14
N TYR A 317 22.91 -23.47 4.06
CA TYR A 317 23.84 -23.47 5.19
C TYR A 317 25.30 -23.45 4.73
N GLU A 318 25.64 -24.21 3.69
CA GLU A 318 27.01 -24.29 3.17
C GLU A 318 27.44 -22.99 2.45
N ASP A 319 26.51 -22.21 1.86
CA ASP A 319 26.82 -20.87 1.37
C ASP A 319 27.20 -19.91 2.50
N LEU A 320 26.42 -19.90 3.60
CA LEU A 320 26.68 -19.01 4.73
C LEU A 320 27.91 -19.44 5.54
N LYS A 321 28.13 -20.74 5.70
CA LYS A 321 29.33 -21.34 6.28
C LYS A 321 30.58 -20.97 5.47
N ARG A 322 30.55 -21.06 4.14
CA ARG A 322 31.66 -20.61 3.28
C ARG A 322 31.86 -19.09 3.37
N ALA A 323 30.78 -18.30 3.28
CA ALA A 323 30.84 -16.85 3.30
C ALA A 323 31.42 -16.27 4.61
N THR A 324 31.25 -16.96 5.74
CA THR A 324 31.71 -16.55 7.08
C THR A 324 33.03 -17.23 7.52
N ASN A 325 33.74 -17.91 6.61
CA ASN A 325 34.94 -18.69 6.91
C ASN A 325 34.72 -19.77 8.00
N ASN A 326 33.62 -20.52 7.89
CA ASN A 326 33.12 -21.47 8.89
C ASN A 326 32.70 -20.83 10.23
N PHE A 327 32.05 -19.65 10.17
CA PHE A 327 31.68 -18.84 11.34
C PHE A 327 32.90 -18.52 12.22
N ASP A 328 34.00 -18.08 11.58
CA ASP A 328 35.26 -17.72 12.26
C ASP A 328 35.00 -16.60 13.30
N PRO A 329 35.34 -16.80 14.59
CA PRO A 329 35.15 -15.79 15.63
C PRO A 329 35.81 -14.44 15.34
N LYS A 330 36.83 -14.40 14.46
CA LYS A 330 37.46 -13.15 14.00
C LYS A 330 36.58 -12.30 13.08
N GLN A 331 35.48 -12.86 12.56
CA GLN A 331 34.49 -12.16 11.73
C GLN A 331 33.32 -11.60 12.54
N VAL A 332 33.26 -11.80 13.87
CA VAL A 332 32.15 -11.33 14.70
C VAL A 332 32.12 -9.80 14.77
N ILE A 333 31.02 -9.22 14.29
CA ILE A 333 30.70 -7.79 14.31
C ILE A 333 30.06 -7.39 15.65
N ALA A 334 29.19 -8.26 16.16
CA ALA A 334 28.49 -8.12 17.42
C ALA A 334 28.11 -9.51 17.96
N ALA A 335 28.12 -9.68 19.28
CA ALA A 335 27.67 -10.89 19.95
C ALA A 335 26.83 -10.54 21.18
N ASP A 336 25.74 -11.26 21.37
CA ASP A 336 24.81 -11.12 22.50
C ASP A 336 24.67 -12.48 23.22
N SER A 337 23.82 -12.55 24.25
CA SER A 337 23.53 -13.81 24.94
C SER A 337 22.96 -14.89 24.01
N GLY A 338 22.01 -14.54 23.13
CA GLY A 338 21.31 -15.48 22.24
C GLY A 338 21.90 -15.66 20.84
N TYR A 339 22.76 -14.75 20.35
CA TYR A 339 23.23 -14.79 18.95
C TYR A 339 24.63 -14.20 18.74
N GLU A 340 25.19 -14.47 17.56
CA GLU A 340 26.40 -13.86 17.00
C GLU A 340 26.14 -13.36 15.58
N LEU A 341 26.61 -12.14 15.28
CA LEU A 341 26.51 -11.50 13.97
C LEU A 341 27.90 -11.50 13.31
N PHE A 342 28.06 -12.32 12.28
CA PHE A 342 29.30 -12.48 11.54
C PHE A 342 29.33 -11.59 10.30
N LYS A 343 30.51 -11.09 9.95
CA LYS A 343 30.82 -10.58 8.61
C LYS A 343 30.99 -11.76 7.66
N GLY A 344 30.52 -11.62 6.42
CA GLY A 344 30.79 -12.59 5.37
C GLY A 344 30.90 -11.96 4.00
N VAL A 345 31.38 -12.76 3.03
CA VAL A 345 31.42 -12.41 1.60
C VAL A 345 30.83 -13.57 0.80
N LEU A 346 29.77 -13.30 0.06
CA LEU A 346 29.08 -14.28 -0.78
C LEU A 346 29.02 -13.79 -2.22
N GLN A 347 29.65 -14.52 -3.15
CA GLN A 347 29.73 -14.15 -4.58
C GLN A 347 30.22 -12.69 -4.76
N ASP A 348 31.37 -12.39 -4.14
CA ASP A 348 32.02 -11.07 -4.07
C ASP A 348 31.20 -9.93 -3.45
N ARG A 349 30.03 -10.21 -2.86
CA ARG A 349 29.20 -9.24 -2.14
C ARG A 349 29.39 -9.38 -0.63
N PRO A 350 29.75 -8.31 0.09
CA PRO A 350 29.81 -8.37 1.54
C PRO A 350 28.39 -8.43 2.13
N ILE A 351 28.23 -9.21 3.19
CA ILE A 351 26.96 -9.46 3.90
C ILE A 351 27.20 -9.53 5.41
N SER A 352 26.12 -9.43 6.19
CA SER A 352 26.13 -9.73 7.63
C SER A 352 25.24 -10.94 7.89
N VAL A 353 25.73 -11.91 8.67
CA VAL A 353 25.07 -13.22 8.91
C VAL A 353 24.83 -13.39 10.41
N LYS A 354 23.56 -13.36 10.85
CA LYS A 354 23.17 -13.57 12.25
C LYS A 354 22.88 -15.06 12.48
N LYS A 355 23.69 -15.71 13.32
CA LYS A 355 23.48 -17.08 13.79
C LYS A 355 23.06 -17.06 15.26
N PHE A 356 21.98 -17.75 15.61
CA PHE A 356 21.58 -17.96 17.00
C PHE A 356 22.42 -19.07 17.65
N LYS A 357 22.42 -19.13 18.99
CA LYS A 357 23.18 -20.09 19.79
C LYS A 357 22.28 -21.26 20.18
N ASP A 358 22.79 -22.47 19.95
CA ASP A 358 22.01 -23.72 19.92
C ASP A 358 21.62 -24.28 21.32
N PHE A 359 21.62 -23.45 22.37
CA PHE A 359 21.51 -23.87 23.78
C PHE A 359 20.15 -23.61 24.45
N ASP A 360 19.25 -22.89 23.79
CA ASP A 360 18.02 -22.35 24.39
C ASP A 360 16.83 -22.48 23.41
N LEU A 361 15.72 -23.03 23.90
CA LEU A 361 14.51 -23.31 23.12
C LEU A 361 13.79 -22.03 22.69
N ASP A 362 13.90 -20.95 23.46
CA ASP A 362 13.27 -19.67 23.16
C ASP A 362 13.85 -19.03 21.86
N GLN A 363 15.14 -19.26 21.59
CA GLN A 363 15.84 -18.73 20.42
C GLN A 363 15.23 -19.21 19.09
N TYR A 364 14.64 -20.41 19.07
CA TYR A 364 13.88 -20.91 17.93
C TYR A 364 12.74 -19.94 17.59
N GLY A 365 11.87 -19.64 18.56
CA GLY A 365 10.73 -18.71 18.39
C GLY A 365 11.16 -17.27 18.07
N TYR A 366 12.23 -16.80 18.70
CA TYR A 366 12.79 -15.47 18.49
C TYR A 366 13.42 -15.25 17.11
N SER A 367 13.96 -16.30 16.47
CA SER A 367 14.52 -16.19 15.12
C SER A 367 13.44 -15.81 14.09
N PHE A 368 12.25 -16.40 14.17
CA PHE A 368 11.15 -16.08 13.26
C PHE A 368 10.57 -14.68 13.50
N ASN A 369 10.50 -14.21 14.75
CA ASN A 369 10.11 -12.83 15.03
C ASN A 369 11.07 -11.85 14.36
N ASP A 370 12.38 -12.10 14.46
CA ASP A 370 13.39 -11.25 13.85
C ASP A 370 13.29 -11.23 12.31
N ILE A 371 13.09 -12.39 11.66
CA ILE A 371 12.83 -12.47 10.21
C ILE A 371 11.56 -11.69 9.84
N VAL A 372 10.44 -11.92 10.55
CA VAL A 372 9.14 -11.31 10.25
C VAL A 372 9.22 -9.78 10.34
N PHE A 373 9.62 -9.22 11.48
CA PHE A 373 9.65 -7.77 11.65
C PHE A 373 10.75 -7.10 10.82
N SER A 374 11.92 -7.73 10.63
CA SER A 374 12.94 -7.22 9.71
C SER A 374 12.43 -7.21 8.25
N SER A 375 11.66 -8.23 7.82
CA SER A 375 11.12 -8.28 6.45
C SER A 375 10.13 -7.15 6.16
N GLN A 376 9.41 -6.65 7.16
CA GLN A 376 8.45 -5.55 7.01
C GLN A 376 9.14 -4.19 7.07
N THR A 377 10.10 -4.02 7.97
CA THR A 377 10.77 -2.74 8.25
C THR A 377 11.91 -2.40 7.28
N SER A 378 12.40 -3.38 6.51
CA SER A 378 13.51 -3.27 5.53
C SER A 378 13.36 -2.22 4.42
N VAL A 379 12.19 -1.58 4.28
CA VAL A 379 11.99 -0.43 3.39
C VAL A 379 12.49 0.89 3.99
N HIS A 380 12.60 1.00 5.31
CA HIS A 380 12.97 2.23 6.01
C HIS A 380 14.47 2.23 6.37
N LYS A 381 15.18 3.25 5.89
CA LYS A 381 16.66 3.35 5.88
C LYS A 381 17.38 3.18 7.24
N ASN A 382 16.68 3.42 8.35
CA ASN A 382 17.23 3.34 9.71
C ASN A 382 16.95 1.99 10.42
N PHE A 383 16.56 0.97 9.66
CA PHE A 383 16.69 -0.44 10.06
C PHE A 383 17.78 -1.13 9.25
N LEU A 384 18.30 -2.23 9.79
CA LEU A 384 19.20 -3.12 9.07
C LEU A 384 18.40 -3.94 8.04
N LYS A 385 18.71 -3.78 6.75
CA LYS A 385 17.97 -4.40 5.67
C LYS A 385 18.18 -5.92 5.64
N LEU A 386 17.08 -6.66 5.76
CA LEU A 386 17.03 -8.10 5.51
C LEU A 386 17.28 -8.38 4.03
N LEU A 387 18.17 -9.34 3.76
CA LEU A 387 18.38 -9.91 2.42
C LEU A 387 17.71 -11.29 2.31
N GLY A 388 17.64 -12.05 3.41
CA GLY A 388 17.01 -13.37 3.42
C GLY A 388 17.39 -14.22 4.63
N CYS A 389 17.20 -15.53 4.53
CA CYS A 389 17.51 -16.49 5.59
C CYS A 389 17.85 -17.89 5.04
N CYS A 390 18.56 -18.67 5.86
CA CYS A 390 18.71 -20.12 5.72
C CYS A 390 17.74 -20.80 6.71
N LEU A 391 16.94 -21.74 6.21
CA LEU A 391 15.95 -22.50 6.98
C LEU A 391 16.33 -23.98 7.17
N GLU A 392 17.48 -24.42 6.64
CA GLU A 392 17.97 -25.81 6.70
C GLU A 392 18.49 -26.20 8.10
N THR A 393 18.79 -25.21 8.94
CA THR A 393 19.35 -25.34 10.29
C THR A 393 18.28 -25.42 11.37
N GLN A 394 18.60 -26.04 12.52
CA GLN A 394 17.66 -26.23 13.63
C GLN A 394 17.06 -24.90 14.14
N ILE A 395 17.86 -23.83 14.16
CA ILE A 395 17.38 -22.46 14.29
C ILE A 395 17.75 -21.73 12.99
N PRO A 396 16.82 -21.01 12.34
CA PRO A 396 17.10 -20.18 11.17
C PRO A 396 18.30 -19.23 11.31
N ILE A 397 19.15 -19.16 10.29
CA ILE A 397 20.25 -18.20 10.17
C ILE A 397 19.79 -17.05 9.28
N ILE A 398 19.95 -15.80 9.74
CA ILE A 398 19.40 -14.61 9.08
C ILE A 398 20.51 -13.84 8.36
N VAL A 399 20.21 -13.34 7.15
CA VAL A 399 21.18 -12.67 6.28
C VAL A 399 20.74 -11.23 6.01
N PHE A 400 21.61 -10.29 6.31
CA PHE A 400 21.40 -8.85 6.21
C PHE A 400 22.44 -8.19 5.29
N GLU A 401 22.20 -6.92 4.95
CA GLU A 401 23.19 -6.06 4.31
C GLU A 401 24.51 -5.95 5.12
N SER A 402 25.61 -5.59 4.46
CA SER A 402 26.90 -5.45 5.14
C SER A 402 26.91 -4.25 6.09
N VAL A 403 27.47 -4.45 7.28
CA VAL A 403 27.71 -3.41 8.28
C VAL A 403 29.20 -3.10 8.33
N ALA A 404 29.59 -1.92 7.84
CA ALA A 404 31.00 -1.55 7.71
C ALA A 404 31.64 -1.03 9.01
N ASN A 405 30.92 -0.21 9.78
CA ASN A 405 31.44 0.45 10.99
C ASN A 405 31.03 -0.27 12.29
N GLY A 406 30.46 -1.47 12.22
CA GLY A 406 30.15 -2.32 13.39
C GLY A 406 28.96 -1.83 14.23
N SER A 407 28.92 -2.26 15.50
CA SER A 407 27.90 -1.84 16.47
C SER A 407 28.28 -0.55 17.20
N LEU A 408 27.28 0.28 17.48
CA LEU A 408 27.42 1.52 18.24
C LEU A 408 28.00 1.28 19.65
N ALA A 409 27.70 0.13 20.27
CA ALA A 409 28.34 -0.31 21.51
C ALA A 409 29.86 -0.21 21.41
N GLY A 410 30.49 -0.76 20.37
CA GLY A 410 31.95 -0.77 20.20
C GLY A 410 32.59 0.62 20.04
N HIS A 411 31.83 1.62 19.58
CA HIS A 411 32.29 3.02 19.52
C HIS A 411 32.13 3.76 20.84
N LEU A 412 31.15 3.36 21.66
CA LEU A 412 30.88 3.98 22.97
C LEU A 412 31.69 3.33 24.10
N TYR A 413 31.84 2.01 24.13
CA TYR A 413 32.51 1.25 25.20
C TYR A 413 32.99 -0.15 24.75
N GLY A 414 33.73 -0.84 25.61
CA GLY A 414 34.24 -2.18 25.35
C GLY A 414 35.60 -2.21 24.62
N PRO A 415 36.12 -3.42 24.32
CA PRO A 415 37.53 -3.64 23.97
C PRO A 415 37.96 -3.01 22.63
N ASN A 416 37.01 -2.73 21.74
CA ASN A 416 37.30 -2.16 20.42
C ASN A 416 37.33 -0.62 20.40
N LYS A 417 36.85 0.07 21.45
CA LYS A 417 36.85 1.55 21.54
C LYS A 417 38.22 2.19 21.26
N PRO A 418 39.37 1.64 21.70
CA PRO A 418 40.69 2.22 21.41
C PRO A 418 41.12 2.18 19.94
N PHE A 419 40.48 1.33 19.12
CA PHE A 419 40.82 1.11 17.72
C PHE A 419 39.82 1.76 16.73
N LEU A 420 38.76 2.38 17.25
CA LEU A 420 37.70 3.02 16.48
C LEU A 420 37.75 4.55 16.66
N GLN A 421 37.31 5.29 15.65
CA GLN A 421 37.27 6.76 15.70
C GLN A 421 36.14 7.22 16.65
N PRO A 422 36.44 8.01 17.71
CA PRO A 422 35.42 8.45 18.65
C PRO A 422 34.28 9.21 17.99
N LEU A 423 33.04 8.88 18.37
CA LEU A 423 31.85 9.56 17.85
C LEU A 423 31.73 10.96 18.46
N THR A 424 31.92 11.98 17.61
CA THR A 424 31.65 13.39 17.90
C THR A 424 30.21 13.62 18.36
N TRP A 425 29.98 14.67 19.13
CA TRP A 425 28.67 15.00 19.67
C TRP A 425 27.61 15.18 18.57
N LYS A 426 27.97 15.86 17.48
CA LYS A 426 27.10 15.99 16.30
C LYS A 426 26.71 14.62 15.68
N ARG A 427 27.62 13.63 15.68
CA ARG A 427 27.29 12.26 15.25
C ARG A 427 26.36 11.55 16.23
N ARG A 428 26.59 11.69 17.55
CA ARG A 428 25.71 11.11 18.58
C ARG A 428 24.28 11.65 18.51
N LEU A 429 24.11 12.95 18.30
CA LEU A 429 22.80 13.58 18.05
C LEU A 429 22.15 13.07 16.75
N LYS A 430 22.90 12.94 15.65
CA LYS A 430 22.39 12.36 14.38
C LYS A 430 21.89 10.93 14.58
N ILE A 431 22.65 10.11 15.31
CA ILE A 431 22.29 8.72 15.67
C ILE A 431 21.04 8.68 16.53
N ALA A 432 20.93 9.55 17.54
CA ALA A 432 19.74 9.66 18.39
C ALA A 432 18.48 9.94 17.56
N ILE A 433 18.52 10.94 16.66
CA ILE A 433 17.41 11.28 15.76
C ILE A 433 17.05 10.10 14.84
N GLN A 434 18.05 9.41 14.29
CA GLN A 434 17.84 8.27 13.39
C GLN A 434 17.13 7.10 14.09
N ILE A 435 17.51 6.78 15.32
CA ILE A 435 16.84 5.74 16.11
C ILE A 435 15.46 6.20 16.62
N ALA A 436 15.30 7.48 17.00
CA ALA A 436 13.98 8.00 17.39
C ALA A 436 12.97 7.90 16.23
N ASN A 437 13.39 8.21 15.00
CA ASN A 437 12.56 8.04 13.81
C ASN A 437 12.26 6.57 13.47
N ALA A 438 13.24 5.66 13.67
CA ALA A 438 13.02 4.23 13.48
C ALA A 438 11.97 3.69 14.47
N VAL A 439 12.11 3.98 15.77
CA VAL A 439 11.15 3.52 16.79
C VAL A 439 9.77 4.20 16.61
N ALA A 440 9.72 5.48 16.26
CA ALA A 440 8.45 6.15 15.90
C ALA A 440 7.75 5.44 14.72
N TYR A 441 8.49 4.99 13.69
CA TYR A 441 7.92 4.21 12.59
C TYR A 441 7.38 2.84 13.04
N LEU A 442 7.96 2.20 14.05
CA LEU A 442 7.37 0.99 14.65
C LEU A 442 6.06 1.28 15.38
N HIS A 443 5.96 2.43 16.05
CA HIS A 443 4.80 2.81 16.86
C HIS A 443 3.62 3.31 16.02
N ILE A 444 3.86 4.02 14.90
CA ILE A 444 2.80 4.67 14.09
C ILE A 444 2.78 4.27 12.60
N GLY A 445 3.76 3.53 12.11
CA GLY A 445 3.87 3.14 10.69
C GLY A 445 3.06 1.89 10.31
N PHE A 446 2.41 1.25 11.28
CA PHE A 446 1.68 -0.01 11.14
C PHE A 446 0.27 0.11 11.73
N PRO A 447 -0.73 -0.67 11.25
CA PRO A 447 -2.10 -0.63 11.80
C PRO A 447 -2.22 -1.02 13.28
N ARG A 448 -1.22 -1.72 13.81
CA ARG A 448 -1.05 -2.08 15.22
C ARG A 448 0.38 -1.71 15.62
N PRO A 449 0.62 -0.98 16.73
CA PRO A 449 1.97 -0.61 17.13
C PRO A 449 2.87 -1.83 17.38
N ILE A 450 4.11 -1.77 16.90
CA ILE A 450 5.15 -2.76 17.21
C ILE A 450 6.00 -2.21 18.35
N VAL A 451 6.00 -2.89 19.50
CA VAL A 451 6.89 -2.60 20.62
C VAL A 451 8.18 -3.40 20.43
N PHE A 452 9.33 -2.72 20.48
CA PHE A 452 10.62 -3.28 20.11
C PHE A 452 11.36 -3.98 21.26
N ARG A 453 11.23 -3.45 22.50
CA ARG A 453 11.79 -3.96 23.78
C ARG A 453 13.31 -4.11 23.88
N ASN A 454 14.07 -3.85 22.81
CA ASN A 454 15.48 -4.23 22.69
C ASN A 454 16.41 -3.07 22.29
N ILE A 455 16.04 -1.82 22.62
CA ILE A 455 16.82 -0.62 22.24
C ILE A 455 18.10 -0.55 23.08
N LYS A 456 19.19 -1.12 22.56
CA LYS A 456 20.53 -1.10 23.18
C LYS A 456 21.62 -0.81 22.13
N PRO A 457 22.75 -0.17 22.49
CA PRO A 457 23.82 0.16 21.53
C PRO A 457 24.42 -1.03 20.78
N LEU A 458 24.30 -2.26 21.31
CA LEU A 458 24.74 -3.48 20.62
C LEU A 458 23.93 -3.75 19.33
N ASN A 459 22.65 -3.36 19.35
CA ASN A 459 21.65 -3.63 18.31
C ASN A 459 21.51 -2.48 17.31
N ILE A 460 22.25 -1.39 17.54
CA ILE A 460 22.32 -0.23 16.66
C ILE A 460 23.63 -0.35 15.88
N LEU A 461 23.52 -0.63 14.59
CA LEU A 461 24.64 -0.87 13.70
C LEU A 461 24.90 0.35 12.82
N LEU A 462 26.14 0.51 12.35
CA LEU A 462 26.59 1.67 11.60
C LEU A 462 27.10 1.24 10.21
N ASP A 463 26.51 1.80 9.16
CA ASP A 463 27.01 1.66 7.79
C ASP A 463 28.19 2.61 7.49
N GLU A 464 28.66 2.62 6.25
CA GLU A 464 29.83 3.38 5.79
C GLU A 464 29.71 4.89 6.07
N ASP A 465 28.50 5.46 5.95
CA ASP A 465 28.17 6.87 6.18
C ASP A 465 27.83 7.20 7.66
N TYR A 466 28.05 6.25 8.57
CA TYR A 466 27.64 6.31 9.98
C TYR A 466 26.13 6.59 10.12
N VAL A 467 25.30 6.01 9.27
CA VAL A 467 23.84 5.98 9.46
C VAL A 467 23.50 4.84 10.42
N ALA A 468 22.75 5.18 11.47
CA ALA A 468 22.28 4.22 12.45
C ALA A 468 21.17 3.33 11.86
N LYS A 469 21.37 2.01 12.00
CA LYS A 469 20.46 0.95 11.56
C LYS A 469 20.09 0.10 12.77
N LEU A 470 18.82 0.15 13.18
CA LEU A 470 18.28 -0.69 14.24
C LEU A 470 18.10 -2.13 13.74
N SER A 471 18.45 -3.11 14.57
CA SER A 471 18.46 -4.54 14.23
C SER A 471 18.09 -5.40 15.45
N ASP A 472 17.86 -6.71 15.26
CA ASP A 472 17.51 -7.66 16.32
C ASP A 472 16.12 -7.42 16.96
N PHE A 473 15.10 -7.70 16.14
CA PHE A 473 13.67 -7.72 16.51
C PHE A 473 13.26 -9.03 17.22
N SER A 474 14.20 -9.83 17.71
CA SER A 474 13.95 -11.16 18.28
C SER A 474 12.85 -11.19 19.36
N ILE A 475 12.81 -10.17 20.23
CA ILE A 475 11.80 -9.99 21.29
C ILE A 475 10.72 -8.94 20.96
N ALA A 476 10.68 -8.39 19.75
CA ALA A 476 9.65 -7.43 19.34
C ALA A 476 8.26 -8.10 19.27
N ILE A 477 7.21 -7.30 19.48
CA ILE A 477 5.82 -7.79 19.51
C ILE A 477 4.84 -6.71 19.06
N SER A 478 3.78 -7.10 18.35
CA SER A 478 2.65 -6.22 18.01
C SER A 478 1.67 -6.16 19.16
N ILE A 479 1.12 -4.99 19.46
CA ILE A 479 -0.08 -4.89 20.30
C ILE A 479 -1.26 -5.59 19.55
N PRO A 480 -2.13 -6.36 20.24
CA PRO A 480 -3.35 -6.93 19.64
C PRO A 480 -4.35 -5.87 19.16
N GLU A 481 -5.36 -6.30 18.40
CA GLU A 481 -6.32 -5.37 17.74
C GLU A 481 -7.35 -4.75 18.71
N ASP A 482 -7.65 -5.43 19.82
CA ASP A 482 -8.61 -5.01 20.85
C ASP A 482 -7.93 -4.55 22.17
N GLU A 483 -6.60 -4.48 22.23
CA GLU A 483 -5.83 -4.21 23.46
C GLU A 483 -5.04 -2.90 23.38
N SER A 484 -4.84 -2.22 24.52
CA SER A 484 -4.03 -0.99 24.63
C SER A 484 -2.60 -1.22 25.14
N HIS A 485 -2.25 -2.48 25.34
CA HIS A 485 -1.03 -2.96 25.98
C HIS A 485 -0.79 -4.43 25.59
N VAL A 486 0.32 -4.98 26.04
CA VAL A 486 0.69 -6.40 25.90
C VAL A 486 1.04 -6.93 27.29
N HIS A 487 0.68 -8.18 27.56
CA HIS A 487 1.13 -8.93 28.72
C HIS A 487 2.06 -10.06 28.27
N ASP A 488 3.32 -10.05 28.69
CA ASP A 488 4.33 -11.07 28.37
C ASP A 488 5.28 -11.27 29.56
N THR A 489 5.96 -12.40 29.61
CA THR A 489 7.09 -12.61 30.52
C THR A 489 8.15 -11.52 30.31
N VAL A 490 8.79 -11.08 31.40
CA VAL A 490 9.71 -9.92 31.39
C VAL A 490 10.97 -10.25 30.59
N LYS A 491 11.19 -9.52 29.49
CA LYS A 491 12.29 -9.70 28.53
C LYS A 491 12.96 -8.36 28.24
N GLY A 492 14.28 -8.36 28.14
CA GLY A 492 15.10 -7.17 27.87
C GLY A 492 16.45 -7.26 28.58
N ALA A 493 17.29 -6.24 28.40
CA ALA A 493 18.58 -6.16 29.10
C ALA A 493 18.42 -5.44 30.45
N THR A 494 19.14 -5.91 31.47
CA THR A 494 19.12 -5.35 32.83
C THR A 494 19.43 -3.84 32.81
N GLY A 495 18.60 -3.05 33.49
CA GLY A 495 18.70 -1.58 33.53
C GLY A 495 18.11 -0.85 32.33
N LEU A 496 17.61 -1.56 31.30
CA LEU A 496 16.78 -0.98 30.22
C LEU A 496 15.28 -1.31 30.37
N ILE A 497 14.91 -2.25 31.25
CA ILE A 497 13.52 -2.65 31.45
C ILE A 497 12.78 -1.58 32.26
N ALA A 498 11.67 -1.07 31.71
CA ALA A 498 10.82 -0.08 32.37
C ALA A 498 10.12 -0.64 33.64
N PRO A 499 9.95 0.15 34.72
CA PRO A 499 9.48 -0.35 36.01
C PRO A 499 8.10 -1.03 35.96
N GLU A 500 7.15 -0.46 35.22
CA GLU A 500 5.79 -1.00 35.08
C GLU A 500 5.81 -2.42 34.49
N TYR A 501 6.67 -2.65 33.50
CA TYR A 501 6.82 -3.96 32.87
C TYR A 501 7.50 -4.94 33.82
N LEU A 502 8.56 -4.50 34.50
CA LEU A 502 9.31 -5.32 35.47
C LEU A 502 8.43 -5.82 36.63
N PHE A 503 7.52 -4.97 37.14
CA PHE A 503 6.66 -5.31 38.27
C PHE A 503 5.35 -6.01 37.88
N THR A 504 4.81 -5.79 36.68
CA THR A 504 3.45 -6.23 36.34
C THR A 504 3.35 -7.18 35.15
N GLY A 505 4.39 -7.28 34.31
CA GLY A 505 4.32 -8.01 33.02
C GLY A 505 3.57 -7.26 31.91
N PHE A 506 2.90 -6.14 32.22
CA PHE A 506 2.18 -5.30 31.26
C PHE A 506 3.04 -4.16 30.73
N PHE A 507 2.93 -3.87 29.43
CA PHE A 507 3.63 -2.76 28.76
C PHE A 507 2.94 -2.33 27.47
N ASN A 508 3.32 -1.18 26.92
CA ASN A 508 2.93 -0.72 25.59
C ASN A 508 4.12 0.01 24.92
N GLU A 509 3.87 0.88 23.94
CA GLU A 509 4.91 1.62 23.23
C GLU A 509 5.75 2.55 24.13
N LYS A 510 5.24 2.92 25.31
CA LYS A 510 5.97 3.71 26.32
C LYS A 510 7.13 2.97 26.98
N HIS A 511 7.19 1.64 26.86
CA HIS A 511 8.35 0.86 27.29
C HIS A 511 9.56 1.13 26.38
N ASP A 512 9.36 1.25 25.06
CA ASP A 512 10.45 1.64 24.15
C ASP A 512 10.93 3.07 24.42
N VAL A 513 10.02 3.98 24.83
CA VAL A 513 10.41 5.34 25.24
C VAL A 513 11.36 5.30 26.45
N PHE A 514 11.08 4.46 27.44
CA PHE A 514 11.97 4.27 28.59
C PHE A 514 13.34 3.71 28.17
N CYS A 515 13.36 2.64 27.36
CA CYS A 515 14.59 2.09 26.80
C CYS A 515 15.40 3.15 26.04
N TYR A 516 14.73 3.99 25.25
CA TYR A 516 15.34 5.08 24.50
C TYR A 516 15.91 6.18 25.41
N GLY A 517 15.22 6.52 26.50
CA GLY A 517 15.70 7.49 27.49
C GLY A 517 17.01 7.07 28.16
N VAL A 518 17.12 5.80 28.59
CA VAL A 518 18.38 5.26 29.11
C VAL A 518 19.45 5.20 28.01
N PHE A 519 19.07 4.85 26.77
CA PHE A 519 19.98 4.90 25.61
C PHE A 519 20.52 6.31 25.32
N MET A 520 19.75 7.38 25.54
CA MET A 520 20.28 8.76 25.49
C MET A 520 21.36 8.98 26.55
N LEU A 521 21.15 8.56 27.80
CA LEU A 521 22.18 8.66 28.84
C LEU A 521 23.46 7.89 28.47
N VAL A 522 23.32 6.74 27.79
CA VAL A 522 24.46 5.98 27.25
C VAL A 522 25.18 6.72 26.11
N LEU A 523 24.46 7.39 25.21
CA LEU A 523 25.07 8.26 24.18
C LEU A 523 25.85 9.43 24.80
N LEU A 524 25.31 10.06 25.84
CA LEU A 524 25.94 11.20 26.52
C LEU A 524 27.22 10.80 27.27
N THR A 525 27.13 9.73 28.05
CA THR A 525 28.21 9.30 28.96
C THR A 525 29.28 8.44 28.28
N GLY A 526 28.91 7.71 27.22
CA GLY A 526 29.78 6.69 26.63
C GLY A 526 30.04 5.51 27.56
N GLN A 527 29.15 5.25 28.52
CA GLN A 527 29.30 4.21 29.54
C GLN A 527 28.23 3.11 29.40
N MET A 528 28.48 1.94 29.99
CA MET A 528 27.50 0.86 30.06
C MET A 528 26.36 1.18 31.05
N VAL A 529 25.17 0.61 30.81
CA VAL A 529 23.97 0.79 31.64
C VAL A 529 24.17 0.23 33.06
N VAL A 530 24.83 -0.92 33.15
CA VAL A 530 25.25 -1.60 34.39
C VAL A 530 26.75 -1.86 34.29
N ASP A 531 27.47 -1.59 35.38
CA ASP A 531 28.94 -1.54 35.40
C ASP A 531 29.46 -1.82 36.81
N SER A 532 30.07 -3.00 36.99
CA SER A 532 30.56 -3.45 38.29
C SER A 532 31.77 -2.67 38.82
N SER A 533 32.41 -1.84 37.99
CA SER A 533 33.55 -1.02 38.42
C SER A 533 33.15 0.22 39.24
N ARG A 534 31.84 0.56 39.27
CA ARG A 534 31.31 1.72 40.00
C ARG A 534 30.99 1.46 41.49
N CYS A 535 31.13 0.22 41.96
CA CYS A 535 30.87 -0.17 43.34
C CYS A 535 32.01 0.30 44.28
N GLY A 536 31.97 1.56 44.70
CA GLY A 536 32.85 2.13 45.71
C GLY A 536 32.43 1.74 47.13
N ILE A 537 33.09 0.73 47.71
CA ILE A 537 33.16 0.36 49.14
C ILE A 537 31.88 0.69 49.95
N GLY A 538 30.87 -0.15 49.81
CA GLY A 538 29.66 -0.13 50.63
C GLY A 538 28.77 -1.33 50.30
N GLU A 539 28.18 -1.95 51.31
CA GLU A 539 27.17 -3.00 51.12
C GLU A 539 25.83 -2.36 50.79
N ASP A 540 25.56 -2.12 49.50
CA ASP A 540 24.22 -2.26 48.88
C ASP A 540 24.23 -1.88 47.38
N GLY A 541 23.86 -2.84 46.52
CA GLY A 541 23.37 -2.58 45.17
C GLY A 541 24.39 -2.36 44.02
N LEU A 542 23.91 -2.63 42.80
CA LEU A 542 24.52 -2.15 41.56
C LEU A 542 24.02 -0.74 41.27
N ILE A 543 24.91 0.26 41.24
CA ILE A 543 24.53 1.62 40.84
C ILE A 543 24.24 1.64 39.33
N ALA A 544 22.97 1.76 38.96
CA ALA A 544 22.59 1.88 37.55
C ALA A 544 23.06 3.23 36.97
N LEU A 545 23.31 3.27 35.66
CA LEU A 545 23.70 4.49 34.94
C LEU A 545 22.68 5.64 35.15
N VAL A 546 21.40 5.30 35.29
CA VAL A 546 20.32 6.25 35.60
C VAL A 546 20.61 6.99 36.91
N ASP A 547 20.84 6.27 38.00
CA ASP A 547 20.98 6.85 39.34
C ASP A 547 22.32 7.58 39.50
N TYR A 548 23.37 7.09 38.83
CA TYR A 548 24.62 7.80 38.66
C TYR A 548 24.40 9.17 37.99
N VAL A 549 23.70 9.24 36.86
CA VAL A 549 23.47 10.51 36.16
C VAL A 549 22.49 11.42 36.92
N LYS A 550 21.43 10.88 37.57
CA LYS A 550 20.52 11.64 38.45
C LYS A 550 21.30 12.42 39.52
N LYS A 551 22.17 11.74 40.28
CA LYS A 551 22.98 12.35 41.34
C LYS A 551 23.81 13.55 40.84
N TYR A 552 24.51 13.41 39.72
CA TYR A 552 25.32 14.51 39.16
C TYR A 552 24.47 15.59 38.46
N GLY A 553 23.23 15.29 38.07
CA GLY A 553 22.25 16.26 37.61
C GLY A 553 21.73 17.15 38.75
N GLU A 554 21.27 16.54 39.84
CA GLU A 554 20.80 17.22 41.06
C GLU A 554 21.89 18.10 41.70
N GLU A 555 23.15 17.63 41.70
CA GLU A 555 24.31 18.40 42.15
C GLU A 555 24.74 19.52 41.18
N ASN A 556 24.08 19.68 40.03
CA ASN A 556 24.39 20.61 38.94
C ASN A 556 25.83 20.42 38.37
N ARG A 557 26.29 19.17 38.34
CA ARG A 557 27.67 18.73 38.06
C ARG A 557 27.79 17.84 36.81
N LEU A 558 26.83 17.89 35.89
CA LEU A 558 26.76 17.03 34.69
C LEU A 558 28.07 16.89 33.90
N LYS A 559 28.95 17.89 33.89
CA LYS A 559 30.29 17.81 33.28
C LYS A 559 31.12 16.58 33.71
N HIS A 560 30.87 16.01 34.88
CA HIS A 560 31.56 14.82 35.39
C HIS A 560 31.05 13.49 34.79
N VAL A 561 29.90 13.48 34.12
CA VAL A 561 29.33 12.25 33.51
C VAL A 561 29.45 12.22 31.98
N ILE A 562 29.65 13.37 31.32
CA ILE A 562 29.82 13.47 29.85
C ILE A 562 31.04 12.67 29.39
N ASP A 563 30.93 11.95 28.26
CA ASP A 563 32.09 11.24 27.65
C ASP A 563 33.26 12.22 27.40
N PRO A 564 34.47 11.98 27.92
CA PRO A 564 35.62 12.86 27.71
C PRO A 564 35.98 13.12 26.23
N SER A 565 35.51 12.29 25.28
CA SER A 565 35.66 12.62 23.85
C SER A 565 34.77 13.79 23.39
N ILE A 566 33.60 13.98 24.01
CA ILE A 566 32.71 15.12 23.76
C ILE A 566 33.31 16.38 24.40
N LEU A 567 33.83 16.28 25.63
CA LEU A 567 34.44 17.42 26.33
C LEU A 567 35.64 18.00 25.54
N ARG A 568 36.48 17.15 24.95
CA ARG A 568 37.59 17.59 24.09
C ARG A 568 37.14 18.26 22.78
N GLU A 569 35.94 17.95 22.28
CA GLU A 569 35.35 18.64 21.11
C GLU A 569 34.97 20.09 21.49
N PHE A 570 34.41 20.28 22.68
CA PHE A 570 34.09 21.60 23.25
C PHE A 570 35.35 22.43 23.62
N GLU A 571 36.37 21.81 24.21
CA GLU A 571 37.64 22.48 24.54
C GLU A 571 38.41 22.94 23.28
N ALA A 572 38.25 22.23 22.15
CA ALA A 572 38.89 22.56 20.88
C ALA A 572 38.10 23.57 20.01
N GLY A 573 36.82 23.83 20.34
CA GLY A 573 35.95 24.70 19.55
C GLY A 573 34.91 25.42 20.41
N SER A 574 35.10 26.72 20.62
CA SER A 574 34.25 27.56 21.49
C SER A 574 32.80 27.62 20.99
N TRP A 575 31.94 26.77 21.55
CA TRP A 575 30.52 26.66 21.18
C TRP A 575 29.62 27.39 22.17
N PRO A 576 28.99 28.52 21.79
CA PRO A 576 27.95 29.14 22.61
C PRO A 576 26.77 28.18 22.79
N GLY A 577 26.31 27.99 24.04
CA GLY A 577 25.12 27.19 24.35
C GLY A 577 25.33 25.68 24.50
N PHE A 578 26.56 25.15 24.41
CA PHE A 578 26.82 23.70 24.58
C PHE A 578 26.27 23.15 25.91
N GLU A 579 26.47 23.85 27.03
CA GLU A 579 25.96 23.42 28.34
C GLU A 579 24.43 23.36 28.39
N GLN A 580 23.75 24.34 27.78
CA GLN A 580 22.29 24.36 27.67
C GLN A 580 21.77 23.21 26.79
N GLN A 581 22.50 22.85 25.74
CA GLN A 581 22.15 21.72 24.88
C GLN A 581 22.35 20.37 25.57
N ILE A 582 23.42 20.20 26.35
CA ILE A 582 23.62 18.99 27.17
C ILE A 582 22.54 18.88 28.24
N GLN A 583 22.20 19.99 28.92
CA GLN A 583 21.09 20.02 29.88
C GLN A 583 19.78 19.61 29.20
N SER A 584 19.42 20.24 28.08
CA SER A 584 18.21 19.91 27.31
C SER A 584 18.17 18.43 26.91
N PHE A 585 19.31 17.84 26.53
CA PHE A 585 19.42 16.43 26.17
C PHE A 585 19.24 15.50 27.38
N VAL A 586 19.75 15.89 28.56
CA VAL A 586 19.51 15.17 29.83
C VAL A 586 18.05 15.30 30.27
N ASP A 587 17.45 16.48 30.17
CA ASP A 587 16.04 16.73 30.55
C ASP A 587 15.07 15.88 29.71
N ILE A 588 15.32 15.78 28.39
CA ILE A 588 14.57 14.89 27.49
C ILE A 588 14.79 13.43 27.91
N ALA A 589 16.04 13.00 28.17
CA ALA A 589 16.34 11.64 28.57
C ALA A 589 15.66 11.25 29.90
N PHE A 590 15.68 12.15 30.89
CA PHE A 590 14.98 11.99 32.18
C PHE A 590 13.46 11.94 32.01
N LYS A 591 12.86 12.79 31.17
CA LYS A 591 11.42 12.72 30.86
C LYS A 591 11.03 11.44 30.09
N CYS A 592 11.96 10.82 29.38
CA CYS A 592 11.73 9.52 28.74
C CYS A 592 11.73 8.36 29.75
N ILE A 593 12.40 8.48 30.90
CA ILE A 593 12.50 7.44 31.94
C ILE A 593 11.61 7.70 33.17
N SER A 594 10.59 8.56 33.05
CA SER A 594 9.57 8.76 34.09
C SER A 594 8.96 7.43 34.54
N GLU A 595 8.66 7.29 35.83
CA GLU A 595 8.07 6.07 36.39
C GLU A 595 6.68 5.80 35.80
N SER A 596 5.83 6.83 35.70
CA SER A 596 4.59 6.79 34.89
C SER A 596 4.90 6.67 33.39
N PRO A 597 4.30 5.69 32.68
CA PRO A 597 4.32 5.62 31.21
C PRO A 597 3.61 6.80 30.52
N GLU A 598 2.61 7.37 31.17
CA GLU A 598 1.79 8.47 30.66
C GLU A 598 2.62 9.76 30.49
N ASP A 599 3.47 10.08 31.46
CA ASP A 599 4.37 11.25 31.46
C ASP A 599 5.44 11.21 30.34
N ARG A 600 5.75 10.01 29.83
CA ARG A 600 6.80 9.79 28.81
C ARG A 600 6.35 10.36 27.45
N PRO A 601 7.14 11.21 26.77
CA PRO A 601 6.78 11.79 25.49
C PRO A 601 6.73 10.75 24.35
N THR A 602 6.14 11.09 23.21
CA THR A 602 6.13 10.21 22.04
C THR A 602 7.50 10.22 21.32
N MET A 603 7.88 9.11 20.68
CA MET A 603 9.13 9.01 19.92
C MET A 603 9.27 10.07 18.80
N MET A 604 8.15 10.49 18.20
CA MET A 604 8.12 11.60 17.24
C MET A 604 8.44 12.96 17.91
N SER A 605 7.86 13.22 19.09
CA SER A 605 8.16 14.44 19.87
C SER A 605 9.62 14.50 20.30
N ILE A 606 10.18 13.37 20.75
CA ILE A 606 11.59 13.24 21.11
C ILE A 606 12.49 13.50 19.89
N SER A 607 12.19 12.86 18.74
CA SER A 607 12.92 13.06 17.48
C SER A 607 12.98 14.53 17.07
N ASN A 608 11.85 15.24 17.15
CA ASN A 608 11.77 16.66 16.80
C ASN A 608 12.60 17.55 17.77
N GLN A 609 12.50 17.32 19.09
CA GLN A 609 13.30 18.07 20.07
C GLN A 609 14.82 17.89 19.85
N ILE A 610 15.27 16.66 19.62
CA ILE A 610 16.70 16.38 19.34
C ILE A 610 17.11 16.93 17.96
N LYS A 611 16.20 16.95 16.98
CA LYS A 611 16.44 17.58 15.66
C LYS A 611 16.66 19.09 15.77
N HIS A 612 15.92 19.80 16.63
CA HIS A 612 16.19 21.23 16.89
C HIS A 612 17.57 21.44 17.52
N MET A 613 17.97 20.61 18.49
CA MET A 613 19.33 20.65 19.06
C MET A 613 20.40 20.36 17.99
N TYR A 614 20.18 19.42 17.07
CA TYR A 614 21.11 19.15 15.97
C TYR A 614 21.19 20.31 14.96
N GLN A 615 20.10 21.07 14.76
CA GLN A 615 20.07 22.21 13.84
C GLN A 615 20.77 23.45 14.40
N SER A 616 20.70 23.70 15.73
CA SER A 616 21.44 24.82 16.35
C SER A 616 22.97 24.65 16.33
N LEU A 617 23.46 23.47 15.92
CA LEU A 617 24.87 23.22 15.67
C LEU A 617 25.40 23.97 14.44
N ASP A 618 24.58 24.13 13.40
CA ASP A 618 25.02 24.68 12.10
C ASP A 618 24.74 26.19 11.96
N SER A 619 24.04 26.80 12.93
CA SER A 619 23.66 28.21 12.92
C SER A 619 24.70 29.13 13.54
N THR A 620 25.94 29.13 13.03
CA THR A 620 26.96 30.13 13.41
C THR A 620 26.82 31.41 12.57
N SER A 621 25.77 32.20 12.83
CA SER A 621 25.61 33.56 12.30
C SER A 621 24.95 34.47 13.36
N PRO A 622 25.54 35.62 13.73
CA PRO A 622 25.19 36.32 14.96
C PRO A 622 24.05 37.35 14.79
N MET A 623 22.79 36.89 14.83
CA MET A 623 21.64 37.74 15.19
C MET A 623 20.57 36.93 15.95
N VAL A 624 19.75 37.65 16.74
CA VAL A 624 18.66 37.12 17.60
C VAL A 624 19.14 36.25 18.76
N ALA A 625 19.85 36.87 19.70
CA ALA A 625 20.13 36.32 21.03
C ALA A 625 19.52 37.22 22.12
N LEU A 626 18.19 37.19 22.26
CA LEU A 626 17.45 37.84 23.36
C LEU A 626 16.25 36.99 23.80
N GLY A 627 16.22 36.63 25.09
CA GLY A 627 14.95 36.46 25.82
C GLY A 627 14.23 35.11 25.80
N TRP A 628 14.91 33.96 25.95
CA TRP A 628 14.23 32.68 26.26
C TRP A 628 14.86 31.95 27.46
N GLY A 629 14.35 32.30 28.63
CA GLY A 629 14.43 31.53 29.88
C GLY A 629 13.13 31.77 30.64
N LEU A 630 12.54 30.71 31.20
CA LEU A 630 11.10 30.61 31.55
C LEU A 630 10.18 30.45 30.33
N LEU A 631 9.93 29.19 29.93
CA LEU A 631 8.61 28.72 29.44
C LEU A 631 8.64 27.18 29.30
N SER A 632 8.52 26.50 30.45
CA SER A 632 8.28 25.06 30.50
C SER A 632 6.79 24.77 30.32
N CYS A 633 6.46 23.79 29.47
CA CYS A 633 5.11 23.35 29.10
C CYS A 633 4.28 24.35 28.29
N GLU A 634 4.16 24.11 26.99
CA GLU A 634 3.01 24.56 26.19
C GLU A 634 2.67 23.53 25.10
N VAL A 635 1.40 23.49 24.69
CA VAL A 635 0.86 22.42 23.81
C VAL A 635 0.95 22.86 22.36
N ILE A 636 1.73 22.16 21.53
CA ILE A 636 1.81 22.47 20.10
C ILE A 636 0.53 22.02 19.39
N VAL A 637 -0.36 22.96 19.12
CA VAL A 637 -1.44 22.80 18.14
C VAL A 637 -0.81 22.69 16.75
N LEU A 638 -1.00 21.55 16.09
CA LEU A 638 -0.41 21.26 14.78
C LEU A 638 -1.17 21.98 13.65
N VAL A 639 -0.78 23.22 13.36
CA VAL A 639 -1.12 23.86 12.07
C VAL A 639 -0.23 23.24 10.98
N PRO A 640 -0.80 22.60 9.94
CA PRO A 640 -0.03 21.87 8.93
C PRO A 640 0.69 22.83 7.97
N THR A 641 1.93 23.18 8.29
CA THR A 641 2.78 24.03 7.42
C THR A 641 3.77 23.20 6.61
N LYS A 642 3.55 23.18 5.28
CA LYS A 642 4.47 22.79 4.17
C LYS A 642 5.51 21.69 4.49
N PHE A 643 5.18 20.44 4.15
CA PHE A 643 6.21 19.45 3.84
C PHE A 643 6.87 19.80 2.49
N SER A 644 8.15 20.18 2.53
CA SER A 644 8.91 20.50 1.31
C SER A 644 9.27 19.26 0.48
N SER A 645 9.38 19.48 -0.82
CA SER A 645 9.76 18.51 -1.85
C SER A 645 11.00 17.67 -1.51
N MET A 646 10.92 16.36 -1.74
CA MET A 646 12.11 15.54 -2.00
C MET A 646 12.45 15.59 -3.49
N GLU A 647 13.68 15.99 -3.83
CA GLU A 647 14.22 15.83 -5.18
C GLU A 647 14.48 14.35 -5.48
N VAL A 648 13.94 13.84 -6.59
CA VAL A 648 14.26 12.49 -7.09
C VAL A 648 15.50 12.57 -7.97
N ILE A 649 16.68 12.42 -7.38
CA ILE A 649 17.93 12.24 -8.13
C ILE A 649 17.95 10.83 -8.72
N SER A 650 17.93 10.73 -10.05
CA SER A 650 17.91 9.46 -10.79
C SER A 650 19.16 9.28 -11.66
N TYR A 651 19.73 8.08 -11.61
CA TYR A 651 20.71 7.50 -12.53
C TYR A 651 20.28 6.02 -12.74
N ASN A 652 20.49 5.36 -13.89
CA ASN A 652 21.60 5.48 -14.84
C ASN A 652 21.26 4.85 -16.23
N SER A 653 22.24 4.82 -17.16
CA SER A 653 22.31 4.03 -18.43
C SER A 653 21.72 4.65 -19.74
N PRO A 654 22.25 4.36 -20.95
CA PRO A 654 23.66 4.35 -21.41
C PRO A 654 23.91 5.32 -22.63
N ARG A 655 24.66 4.93 -23.68
CA ARG A 655 25.41 5.83 -24.64
C ARG A 655 24.91 5.71 -26.12
N CYS A 656 25.27 6.50 -27.17
CA CYS A 656 26.24 7.61 -27.40
C CYS A 656 26.02 8.39 -28.76
N CYS A 657 26.97 9.26 -29.16
CA CYS A 657 27.40 9.68 -30.53
C CYS A 657 26.66 10.74 -31.43
N HIS A 658 27.40 11.85 -31.74
CA HIS A 658 27.60 12.59 -33.02
C HIS A 658 26.62 13.64 -33.71
N LEU A 659 27.03 14.93 -33.64
CA LEU A 659 27.35 15.90 -34.75
C LEU A 659 26.38 16.97 -35.39
N LYS A 660 26.41 18.22 -34.86
CA LYS A 660 26.54 19.57 -35.50
C LYS A 660 25.96 19.95 -36.90
N ARG A 661 25.25 21.09 -36.97
CA ARG A 661 25.75 22.37 -37.60
C ARG A 661 24.97 23.64 -37.16
N ARG A 662 25.26 24.80 -37.78
CA ARG A 662 25.25 26.15 -37.15
C ARG A 662 24.95 27.27 -38.16
N LEU A 663 24.24 28.31 -37.71
CA LEU A 663 24.29 29.65 -38.31
C LEU A 663 24.59 30.72 -37.23
N LEU A 664 24.56 31.99 -37.59
CA LEU A 664 25.35 33.06 -36.97
C LEU A 664 24.63 34.42 -36.96
N VAL A 665 25.36 35.51 -36.65
CA VAL A 665 24.90 36.91 -36.43
C VAL A 665 24.36 37.12 -35.00
N LYS A 666 24.89 38.04 -34.17
CA LYS A 666 26.11 38.87 -34.28
C LYS A 666 26.70 39.23 -32.89
N ASN A 667 27.81 39.98 -32.91
CA ASN A 667 28.40 40.95 -31.96
C ASN A 667 27.68 41.19 -30.60
N SER A 668 28.39 41.33 -29.46
CA SER A 668 29.85 41.41 -29.19
C SER A 668 30.09 41.33 -27.66
N SER A 669 31.30 41.32 -27.08
CA SER A 669 32.66 41.60 -27.58
C SER A 669 33.75 40.64 -27.03
N THR A 670 34.30 40.92 -25.86
CA THR A 670 35.58 40.40 -25.30
C THR A 670 35.54 40.43 -23.75
N THR A 671 36.27 39.59 -23.00
CA THR A 671 37.59 39.00 -23.33
C THR A 671 37.78 37.61 -22.70
N GLN A 672 38.30 36.66 -23.50
CA GLN A 672 39.22 35.52 -23.20
C GLN A 672 39.24 34.87 -21.79
N ARG A 673 39.30 33.53 -21.63
CA ARG A 673 39.72 32.45 -22.56
C ARG A 673 39.23 31.04 -22.12
N VAL A 674 38.74 30.22 -23.07
CA VAL A 674 38.98 28.73 -23.20
C VAL A 674 38.44 27.83 -22.05
N LYS A 675 37.49 26.87 -22.19
CA LYS A 675 36.91 26.00 -23.28
C LYS A 675 35.49 25.51 -22.83
N ILE A 676 34.46 25.11 -23.60
CA ILE A 676 34.16 24.87 -25.05
C ILE A 676 34.76 23.57 -25.64
N PRO A 677 34.03 22.60 -26.28
CA PRO A 677 32.71 22.66 -26.97
C PRO A 677 31.72 21.47 -26.65
N PHE A 678 30.71 21.09 -27.48
CA PHE A 678 29.45 21.78 -27.85
C PHE A 678 28.51 20.97 -28.83
N CYS A 679 27.22 20.80 -28.49
CA CYS A 679 26.00 20.77 -29.36
C CYS A 679 25.45 19.53 -30.16
N ARG A 680 24.14 19.22 -29.91
CA ARG A 680 22.92 19.26 -30.81
C ARG A 680 22.68 18.32 -32.03
N LYS A 681 21.46 17.71 -32.06
CA LYS A 681 20.25 17.95 -32.94
C LYS A 681 19.68 16.84 -33.90
N HIS A 682 18.36 16.97 -34.09
CA HIS A 682 17.38 16.38 -35.05
C HIS A 682 16.80 14.99 -34.71
N LYS A 683 15.48 14.71 -34.78
CA LYS A 683 14.24 15.12 -35.55
C LYS A 683 13.94 14.25 -36.78
N ILE A 684 12.79 13.57 -36.72
CA ILE A 684 11.78 13.16 -37.74
C ILE A 684 11.18 11.80 -37.27
N LEU A 685 9.94 11.36 -37.55
CA LEU A 685 8.55 11.87 -37.65
C LEU A 685 7.73 10.68 -38.22
N CYS A 686 6.42 10.62 -37.92
CA CYS A 686 5.36 9.91 -38.68
C CYS A 686 5.08 8.38 -38.52
N ASN A 687 3.80 8.13 -38.16
CA ASN A 687 2.84 7.18 -38.75
C ASN A 687 2.73 5.72 -38.24
N LYS A 688 1.91 5.56 -37.19
CA LYS A 688 0.58 4.88 -37.18
C LYS A 688 0.26 3.84 -38.30
N VAL A 689 -0.27 2.65 -37.92
CA VAL A 689 -1.60 2.11 -38.33
C VAL A 689 -1.93 0.70 -37.76
N HIS A 690 -3.01 0.63 -36.95
CA HIS A 690 -3.96 -0.49 -36.63
C HIS A 690 -3.45 -1.93 -36.28
N TYR A 691 -4.25 -2.94 -35.85
CA TYR A 691 -5.71 -3.19 -35.72
C TYR A 691 -6.02 -4.34 -34.70
N SER A 692 -7.23 -4.30 -34.12
CA SER A 692 -8.21 -5.37 -33.77
C SER A 692 -7.90 -6.68 -32.95
N SER A 693 -8.71 -6.82 -31.89
CA SER A 693 -9.68 -7.92 -31.56
C SER A 693 -9.28 -9.22 -30.80
N GLY A 694 -10.21 -9.67 -29.94
CA GLY A 694 -10.21 -10.96 -29.20
C GLY A 694 -10.80 -12.16 -29.98
N SER A 695 -11.52 -13.12 -29.41
CA SER A 695 -12.12 -13.26 -28.05
C SER A 695 -12.45 -14.74 -27.69
N GLN A 696 -12.91 -14.99 -26.45
CA GLN A 696 -13.78 -16.08 -25.87
C GLN A 696 -13.91 -17.48 -26.55
N GLY A 697 -14.23 -18.59 -25.85
CA GLY A 697 -14.54 -18.85 -24.42
C GLY A 697 -15.49 -20.06 -24.24
N LEU A 698 -15.75 -20.48 -22.99
CA LEU A 698 -16.85 -21.41 -22.56
C LEU A 698 -16.78 -22.88 -23.11
N SER A 699 -17.54 -23.88 -22.64
CA SER A 699 -18.09 -24.32 -21.32
C SER A 699 -18.70 -25.74 -21.56
N SER A 700 -19.56 -26.45 -20.81
CA SER A 700 -20.38 -26.30 -19.59
C SER A 700 -20.86 -27.70 -19.11
N LYS A 701 -21.60 -27.80 -17.96
CA LYS A 701 -22.54 -28.90 -17.56
C LYS A 701 -21.97 -30.16 -16.84
N ASP A 702 -22.67 -30.87 -15.93
CA ASP A 702 -23.99 -30.62 -15.26
C ASP A 702 -24.29 -31.49 -13.98
N HIS A 703 -25.01 -30.90 -12.98
CA HIS A 703 -26.20 -31.43 -12.22
C HIS A 703 -26.18 -32.65 -11.22
N PRO A 704 -27.27 -32.91 -10.40
CA PRO A 704 -28.28 -32.02 -9.72
C PRO A 704 -28.94 -32.51 -8.36
N LEU A 705 -29.96 -31.74 -7.86
CA LEU A 705 -31.13 -32.06 -6.96
C LEU A 705 -30.90 -32.12 -5.42
N LEU A 706 -31.88 -31.85 -4.52
CA LEU A 706 -33.35 -31.57 -4.52
C LEU A 706 -33.68 -30.20 -3.82
N LYS A 707 -34.70 -29.37 -4.13
CA LYS A 707 -36.20 -29.47 -4.22
C LYS A 707 -36.94 -29.38 -2.85
N ASN A 708 -38.08 -28.68 -2.66
CA ASN A 708 -39.01 -27.87 -3.50
C ASN A 708 -39.30 -26.49 -2.78
N PHE A 709 -40.23 -25.55 -3.07
CA PHE A 709 -41.45 -25.34 -3.90
C PHE A 709 -41.43 -23.88 -4.49
N SER A 710 -42.31 -23.28 -5.33
CA SER A 710 -43.76 -23.35 -5.71
C SER A 710 -44.73 -22.60 -4.75
N LYS A 711 -45.58 -21.62 -5.12
CA LYS A 711 -46.15 -21.09 -6.42
C LYS A 711 -46.52 -19.58 -6.31
N GLY A 712 -46.77 -18.81 -7.39
CA GLY A 712 -46.63 -19.04 -8.84
C GLY A 712 -47.61 -18.22 -9.73
N LYS A 713 -47.38 -18.21 -11.07
CA LYS A 713 -48.13 -17.54 -12.19
C LYS A 713 -48.02 -16.00 -12.27
N GLY A 714 -47.87 -15.33 -13.43
CA GLY A 714 -47.38 -15.75 -14.77
C GLY A 714 -48.16 -15.21 -15.99
N SER A 715 -47.52 -14.44 -16.88
CA SER A 715 -48.04 -14.02 -18.22
C SER A 715 -46.93 -13.54 -19.21
N ARG A 716 -47.32 -13.11 -20.43
CA ARG A 716 -46.56 -12.76 -21.68
C ARG A 716 -47.47 -11.81 -22.52
N PRO A 717 -47.12 -11.25 -23.71
CA PRO A 717 -45.82 -10.90 -24.36
C PRO A 717 -45.81 -9.56 -25.19
N PHE A 718 -44.71 -9.29 -25.93
CA PHE A 718 -44.58 -8.63 -27.28
C PHE A 718 -44.30 -7.11 -27.55
N ASN A 719 -43.32 -6.91 -28.48
CA ASN A 719 -43.17 -5.95 -29.61
C ASN A 719 -42.91 -4.41 -29.50
N ALA A 720 -41.64 -4.05 -29.82
CA ALA A 720 -41.16 -3.33 -31.03
C ALA A 720 -41.53 -1.85 -31.40
N HIS A 721 -40.46 -1.08 -31.69
CA HIS A 721 -40.26 0.07 -32.62
C HIS A 721 -41.35 1.14 -32.90
N GLU A 722 -41.03 2.44 -32.73
CA GLU A 722 -40.73 3.45 -33.79
C GLU A 722 -40.67 4.91 -33.24
N GLY A 723 -40.09 5.85 -34.03
CA GLY A 723 -40.11 7.32 -33.80
C GLY A 723 -38.93 7.89 -32.98
N PHE A 724 -38.43 9.12 -33.20
CA PHE A 724 -38.89 10.23 -34.05
C PHE A 724 -37.74 10.97 -34.77
N LYS A 725 -38.06 11.92 -35.66
CA LYS A 725 -37.12 12.71 -36.50
C LYS A 725 -37.07 14.20 -36.11
N ASN A 726 -35.92 14.81 -36.44
CA ASN A 726 -35.68 16.22 -36.85
C ASN A 726 -36.35 17.38 -36.09
N VAL A 727 -35.51 18.26 -35.53
CA VAL A 727 -35.63 19.73 -35.70
C VAL A 727 -34.23 20.29 -36.01
N GLU A 728 -34.10 21.18 -37.00
CA GLU A 728 -32.88 21.93 -37.27
C GLU A 728 -32.96 23.33 -36.63
N SER A 729 -31.84 23.93 -36.23
CA SER A 729 -31.36 25.18 -36.84
C SER A 729 -30.09 25.78 -36.22
N LYS A 730 -29.33 26.47 -37.09
CA LYS A 730 -28.40 27.59 -36.83
C LYS A 730 -27.29 27.44 -35.78
N ILE A 731 -26.09 27.26 -36.31
CA ILE A 731 -24.83 27.68 -35.69
C ILE A 731 -24.86 29.21 -35.44
N SER A 732 -24.49 29.62 -34.23
CA SER A 732 -23.88 30.93 -33.94
C SER A 732 -22.54 30.70 -33.23
N SER A 733 -21.56 31.57 -33.47
CA SER A 733 -20.18 31.35 -33.03
C SER A 733 -19.87 32.06 -31.70
N GLY A 734 -19.56 31.29 -30.65
CA GLY A 734 -18.94 31.76 -29.42
C GLY A 734 -17.75 30.87 -29.05
N ASN A 735 -16.67 31.46 -28.54
CA ASN A 735 -15.52 30.71 -28.03
C ASN A 735 -15.86 30.15 -26.64
N TYR A 736 -15.77 28.84 -26.46
CA TYR A 736 -15.81 28.19 -25.15
C TYR A 736 -14.79 27.05 -25.10
N ASP A 737 -13.97 27.04 -24.06
CA ASP A 737 -13.04 25.95 -23.77
C ASP A 737 -13.80 24.75 -23.18
N GLY A 738 -13.27 23.54 -23.40
CA GLY A 738 -13.97 22.30 -23.08
C GLY A 738 -13.17 21.38 -22.16
N TYR A 739 -13.71 21.14 -20.96
CA TYR A 739 -13.15 20.24 -19.96
C TYR A 739 -13.36 18.76 -20.29
N VAL A 740 -12.63 17.88 -19.59
CA VAL A 740 -12.70 16.42 -19.74
C VAL A 740 -13.13 15.81 -18.41
N ILE A 741 -14.29 15.16 -18.38
CA ILE A 741 -14.71 14.30 -17.26
C ILE A 741 -14.31 12.87 -17.59
N GLY A 742 -13.49 12.24 -16.76
CA GLY A 742 -13.14 10.82 -16.90
C GLY A 742 -12.19 10.33 -15.80
N SER A 743 -12.51 9.18 -15.21
CA SER A 743 -11.64 8.43 -14.30
C SER A 743 -10.51 7.75 -15.08
N GLU A 744 -9.25 8.11 -14.81
CA GLU A 744 -8.10 7.51 -15.52
C GLU A 744 -7.91 6.01 -15.22
N ASP A 745 -8.49 5.49 -14.13
CA ASP A 745 -8.47 4.07 -13.77
C ASP A 745 -9.48 3.19 -14.55
N GLU A 746 -10.33 3.73 -15.44
CA GLU A 746 -11.20 2.92 -16.34
C GLU A 746 -10.88 3.03 -17.84
N VAL A 747 -9.89 3.83 -18.27
CA VAL A 747 -9.57 4.03 -19.70
C VAL A 747 -8.31 3.26 -20.13
N ALA A 748 -8.35 1.93 -20.01
CA ALA A 748 -7.22 1.07 -20.41
C ALA A 748 -7.58 -0.17 -21.26
N ILE A 749 -8.80 -0.29 -21.83
CA ILE A 749 -9.12 -1.00 -23.10
C ILE A 749 -10.42 -0.45 -23.69
N MET A 750 -10.30 0.49 -24.63
CA MET A 750 -11.13 0.60 -25.85
C MET A 750 -10.27 1.29 -26.92
N SER A 751 -10.39 0.90 -28.18
CA SER A 751 -9.59 1.52 -29.27
C SER A 751 -10.35 1.56 -30.59
N GLU A 752 -10.59 2.78 -31.08
CA GLU A 752 -11.00 3.10 -32.46
C GLU A 752 -12.19 2.26 -33.00
N THR A 753 -13.35 2.37 -32.36
CA THR A 753 -14.51 2.87 -33.12
C THR A 753 -14.34 4.39 -33.28
N GLU A 754 -14.64 4.96 -34.45
CA GLU A 754 -14.81 6.42 -34.58
C GLU A 754 -16.21 6.83 -34.09
N GLU A 755 -16.53 6.47 -32.85
CA GLU A 755 -17.47 7.26 -32.08
C GLU A 755 -16.68 8.49 -31.61
N SER A 756 -17.14 9.68 -32.01
CA SER A 756 -16.57 10.92 -31.47
C SER A 756 -16.65 10.85 -29.96
N VAL A 757 -15.53 11.04 -29.25
CA VAL A 757 -15.56 11.25 -27.79
C VAL A 757 -16.52 12.39 -27.55
N THR A 758 -17.70 12.07 -27.03
CA THR A 758 -18.79 13.04 -26.89
C THR A 758 -18.31 14.08 -25.90
N LYS A 759 -17.87 15.24 -26.42
CA LYS A 759 -17.55 16.39 -25.60
C LYS A 759 -18.83 16.75 -24.86
N VAL A 760 -18.92 16.32 -23.61
CA VAL A 760 -20.00 16.67 -22.72
C VAL A 760 -19.94 18.18 -22.59
N LEU A 761 -20.90 18.86 -23.21
CA LEU A 761 -21.09 20.29 -23.05
C LEU A 761 -21.62 20.51 -21.64
N ILE A 762 -20.69 20.66 -20.70
CA ILE A 762 -20.97 21.15 -19.36
C ILE A 762 -21.48 22.59 -19.56
N PRO A 763 -22.73 22.91 -19.18
CA PRO A 763 -23.20 24.29 -19.24
C PRO A 763 -22.38 25.12 -18.25
N GLY A 764 -21.99 26.33 -18.65
CA GLY A 764 -21.36 27.27 -17.74
C GLY A 764 -22.31 27.74 -16.64
N LEU A 765 -21.77 28.44 -15.65
CA LEU A 765 -22.59 29.15 -14.66
C LEU A 765 -23.52 30.18 -15.34
N PRO A 766 -24.69 30.50 -14.75
CA PRO A 766 -25.58 31.54 -15.27
C PRO A 766 -24.86 32.90 -15.42
N ASP A 767 -24.93 33.46 -16.62
CA ASP A 767 -24.34 34.74 -16.98
C ASP A 767 -25.44 35.78 -17.31
N GLU A 768 -25.59 36.74 -16.40
CA GLU A 768 -26.57 37.81 -16.52
C GLU A 768 -26.34 38.70 -17.75
N SER A 769 -25.10 38.79 -18.28
CA SER A 769 -24.80 39.55 -19.49
C SER A 769 -25.37 38.92 -20.77
N ASN A 770 -25.62 37.60 -20.73
CA ASN A 770 -26.30 36.83 -21.77
C ASN A 770 -27.80 36.65 -21.51
N GLY A 771 -28.33 37.22 -20.41
CA GLY A 771 -29.74 37.11 -20.02
C GLY A 771 -30.10 35.82 -19.27
N GLU A 772 -29.12 35.03 -18.83
CA GLU A 772 -29.37 33.93 -17.90
C GLU A 772 -29.40 34.44 -16.46
N HIS A 773 -30.58 34.40 -15.85
CA HIS A 773 -30.74 34.79 -14.45
C HIS A 773 -30.26 33.69 -13.50
N ALA A 774 -29.33 34.05 -12.61
CA ALA A 774 -28.97 33.22 -11.46
C ALA A 774 -30.12 33.19 -10.44
N ALA A 775 -30.20 32.11 -9.66
CA ALA A 775 -31.18 32.00 -8.60
C ALA A 775 -30.88 32.99 -7.45
N PRO A 776 -31.89 33.73 -6.93
CA PRO A 776 -31.67 34.73 -5.89
C PRO A 776 -31.35 34.07 -4.55
N ILE A 777 -30.18 34.37 -4.01
CA ILE A 777 -29.78 33.90 -2.67
C ILE A 777 -30.48 34.74 -1.60
N SER A 778 -31.12 34.08 -0.64
CA SER A 778 -31.60 34.66 0.60
C SER A 778 -30.72 34.18 1.76
N SER A 779 -29.95 35.09 2.37
CA SER A 779 -29.35 34.88 3.70
C SER A 779 -30.46 34.89 4.77
N CYS A 780 -30.36 33.99 5.75
CA CYS A 780 -31.37 33.73 6.77
C CYS A 780 -30.71 33.34 8.10
N PHE A 781 -31.44 33.53 9.20
CA PHE A 781 -31.06 33.04 10.52
C PHE A 781 -32.18 32.18 11.11
N TRP A 782 -31.82 31.13 11.85
CA TRP A 782 -32.72 30.25 12.61
C TRP A 782 -32.19 30.12 14.03
N GLU A 783 -33.02 30.45 15.03
CA GLU A 783 -32.70 30.19 16.44
C GLU A 783 -33.13 28.75 16.78
N TRP A 784 -32.19 27.80 16.68
CA TRP A 784 -32.44 26.37 16.99
C TRP A 784 -32.79 26.16 18.46
N LYS A 785 -32.10 26.90 19.33
CA LYS A 785 -32.24 26.89 20.80
C LYS A 785 -31.98 28.33 21.27
N PRO A 786 -32.47 28.74 22.44
CA PRO A 786 -32.20 30.09 22.97
C PRO A 786 -30.69 30.42 22.91
N LYS A 787 -30.33 31.52 22.24
CA LYS A 787 -28.95 31.99 21.95
C LYS A 787 -28.16 31.22 20.87
N PHE A 788 -28.68 30.11 20.35
CA PHE A 788 -28.08 29.34 19.25
C PHE A 788 -28.61 29.82 17.89
N ASN A 789 -28.19 31.01 17.48
CA ASN A 789 -28.47 31.54 16.15
C ASN A 789 -27.59 30.83 15.11
N VAL A 790 -28.24 30.18 14.15
CA VAL A 790 -27.63 29.51 13.01
C VAL A 790 -27.86 30.37 11.76
N HIS A 791 -26.80 30.84 11.14
CA HIS A 791 -26.86 31.42 9.81
C HIS A 791 -26.97 30.33 8.73
N TYR A 792 -27.74 30.60 7.69
CA TYR A 792 -27.79 29.79 6.49
C TYR A 792 -28.21 30.62 5.27
N GLU A 793 -27.78 30.20 4.09
CA GLU A 793 -28.21 30.76 2.80
C GLU A 793 -29.08 29.75 2.07
N LYS A 794 -30.07 30.25 1.32
CA LYS A 794 -30.99 29.41 0.51
C LYS A 794 -31.29 30.04 -0.85
N ALA A 795 -31.56 29.20 -1.83
CA ALA A 795 -31.96 29.60 -3.18
C ALA A 795 -32.98 28.59 -3.77
N GLY A 796 -33.81 29.06 -4.71
CA GLY A 796 -34.74 28.21 -5.45
C GLY A 796 -35.88 27.59 -4.63
N CYS A 797 -36.25 28.17 -3.49
CA CYS A 797 -37.31 27.64 -2.60
C CYS A 797 -38.68 27.49 -3.30
N GLU A 798 -38.90 28.26 -4.36
CA GLU A 798 -40.03 28.19 -5.29
C GLU A 798 -40.12 26.87 -6.08
N ASN A 799 -39.03 26.10 -6.18
CA ASN A 799 -38.96 24.81 -6.88
C ASN A 799 -39.59 23.67 -6.05
N VAL A 800 -40.84 23.85 -5.60
CA VAL A 800 -41.55 22.98 -4.63
C VAL A 800 -41.63 21.49 -5.01
N ASN A 801 -41.51 21.17 -6.30
CA ASN A 801 -41.53 19.78 -6.80
C ASN A 801 -40.13 19.14 -6.91
N ALA A 802 -39.05 19.91 -6.73
CA ALA A 802 -37.67 19.42 -6.80
C ALA A 802 -37.19 18.96 -5.41
N PRO A 803 -36.32 17.93 -5.32
CA PRO A 803 -35.79 17.47 -4.04
C PRO A 803 -34.87 18.53 -3.41
N PRO A 804 -34.80 18.59 -2.07
CA PRO A 804 -33.95 19.56 -1.37
C PRO A 804 -32.48 19.10 -1.32
N LEU A 805 -31.57 20.06 -1.53
CA LEU A 805 -30.12 19.89 -1.39
C LEU A 805 -29.62 20.69 -0.18
N LEU A 806 -28.79 20.06 0.66
CA LEU A 806 -28.14 20.69 1.81
C LEU A 806 -26.62 20.60 1.72
N PHE A 807 -25.96 21.75 1.68
CA PHE A 807 -24.50 21.88 1.62
C PHE A 807 -23.89 22.16 3.01
N LEU A 808 -22.89 21.36 3.41
CA LEU A 808 -22.17 21.47 4.68
C LEU A 808 -20.71 21.95 4.45
N PRO A 809 -20.25 23.04 5.09
CA PRO A 809 -18.96 23.66 4.81
C PRO A 809 -17.75 22.87 5.33
N GLY A 810 -16.58 23.19 4.78
CA GLY A 810 -15.29 22.79 5.36
C GLY A 810 -14.96 23.54 6.64
N PHE A 811 -13.81 23.23 7.25
CA PHE A 811 -13.33 23.97 8.42
C PHE A 811 -12.86 25.39 8.03
N GLY A 812 -13.23 26.39 8.83
CA GLY A 812 -12.83 27.79 8.65
C GLY A 812 -13.65 28.58 7.61
N VAL A 813 -14.70 27.99 7.05
CA VAL A 813 -15.58 28.60 6.04
C VAL A 813 -17.06 28.38 6.39
N GLY A 814 -17.95 29.06 5.67
CA GLY A 814 -19.41 29.00 5.85
C GLY A 814 -20.17 28.75 4.54
N SER A 815 -21.48 28.97 4.59
CA SER A 815 -22.44 28.87 3.48
C SER A 815 -22.02 29.67 2.24
N PHE A 816 -21.33 30.80 2.46
CA PHE A 816 -20.78 31.66 1.41
C PHE A 816 -19.80 30.92 0.48
N HIS A 817 -19.21 29.81 0.92
CA HIS A 817 -18.36 28.95 0.08
C HIS A 817 -19.16 28.09 -0.93
N TYR A 818 -20.48 28.21 -0.93
CA TYR A 818 -21.41 27.57 -1.87
C TYR A 818 -22.24 28.60 -2.67
N GLU A 819 -21.81 29.86 -2.73
CA GLU A 819 -22.49 30.93 -3.51
C GLU A 819 -22.73 30.51 -4.97
N LYS A 820 -21.73 29.86 -5.59
CA LYS A 820 -21.77 29.31 -6.96
C LYS A 820 -22.80 28.19 -7.10
N GLN A 821 -22.89 27.28 -6.13
CA GLN A 821 -23.90 26.21 -6.08
C GLN A 821 -25.30 26.77 -5.92
N LEU A 822 -25.50 27.72 -4.99
CA LEU A 822 -26.80 28.35 -4.72
C LEU A 822 -27.33 29.09 -5.95
N LYS A 823 -26.49 29.88 -6.64
CA LYS A 823 -26.85 30.64 -7.85
C LYS A 823 -27.25 29.75 -9.04
N ASP A 824 -26.60 28.60 -9.21
CA ASP A 824 -26.83 27.70 -10.35
C ASP A 824 -27.83 26.57 -10.03
N LEU A 825 -27.58 25.74 -9.02
CA LEU A 825 -28.48 24.64 -8.66
C LEU A 825 -29.83 25.14 -8.13
N GLY A 826 -29.89 26.33 -7.56
CA GLY A 826 -31.14 26.99 -7.18
C GLY A 826 -32.08 27.31 -8.35
N ARG A 827 -31.62 27.18 -9.60
CA ARG A 827 -32.47 27.31 -10.80
C ARG A 827 -33.39 26.09 -10.97
N ASP A 828 -32.91 24.91 -10.57
CA ASP A 828 -33.58 23.61 -10.78
C ASP A 828 -34.09 22.95 -9.49
N TYR A 829 -33.45 23.28 -8.34
CA TYR A 829 -33.67 22.64 -7.05
C TYR A 829 -34.01 23.66 -5.96
N ARG A 830 -34.43 23.15 -4.79
CA ARG A 830 -34.45 23.90 -3.54
C ARG A 830 -33.12 23.64 -2.84
N VAL A 831 -32.31 24.69 -2.61
CA VAL A 831 -30.93 24.54 -2.15
C VAL A 831 -30.70 25.36 -0.88
N TRP A 832 -30.02 24.75 0.10
CA TRP A 832 -29.57 25.38 1.34
C TRP A 832 -28.08 25.14 1.57
N ALA A 833 -27.40 26.11 2.18
CA ALA A 833 -26.05 25.96 2.73
C ALA A 833 -26.02 26.55 4.14
N ILE A 834 -25.44 25.83 5.12
CA ILE A 834 -25.56 26.13 6.56
C ILE A 834 -24.21 26.45 7.20
N ASP A 835 -24.16 27.48 8.05
CA ASP A 835 -22.98 27.77 8.88
C ASP A 835 -22.99 26.89 10.14
N PHE A 836 -21.95 26.07 10.32
CA PHE A 836 -21.76 25.31 11.56
C PHE A 836 -21.59 26.23 12.77
N LEU A 837 -22.24 25.89 13.88
CA LEU A 837 -22.10 26.62 15.15
C LEU A 837 -20.62 26.73 15.55
N GLY A 838 -20.17 27.96 15.82
CA GLY A 838 -18.77 28.29 16.09
C GLY A 838 -17.93 28.62 14.85
N GLN A 839 -18.52 28.66 13.65
CA GLN A 839 -17.88 29.00 12.37
C GLN A 839 -18.79 29.88 11.50
N GLY A 840 -18.22 30.57 10.51
CA GLY A 840 -18.95 31.51 9.66
C GLY A 840 -19.69 32.59 10.46
N MET A 841 -20.92 32.92 10.05
CA MET A 841 -21.80 33.83 10.78
C MET A 841 -22.66 33.12 11.85
N SER A 842 -22.45 31.82 12.10
CA SER A 842 -23.00 31.06 13.25
C SER A 842 -22.09 31.14 14.50
N LEU A 843 -21.40 32.27 14.69
CA LEU A 843 -20.68 32.58 15.92
C LEU A 843 -21.65 33.07 17.02
N PRO A 844 -21.38 32.79 18.31
CA PRO A 844 -22.29 33.15 19.39
C PRO A 844 -22.37 34.68 19.55
N VAL A 845 -23.58 35.20 19.75
CA VAL A 845 -23.86 36.65 19.86
C VAL A 845 -23.83 37.15 21.32
N GLU A 846 -23.83 36.23 22.28
CA GLU A 846 -23.64 36.51 23.71
C GLU A 846 -22.54 35.59 24.26
N ASP A 847 -21.77 36.09 25.25
CA ASP A 847 -20.66 35.34 25.83
C ASP A 847 -21.19 34.07 26.54
N PRO A 848 -20.63 32.87 26.26
CA PRO A 848 -20.97 31.65 27.00
C PRO A 848 -20.53 31.68 28.48
N THR A 849 -19.93 32.77 28.95
CA THR A 849 -19.38 32.94 30.30
C THR A 849 -19.69 34.33 30.86
N ALA A 850 -19.71 34.44 32.19
CA ALA A 850 -19.96 35.69 32.90
C ALA A 850 -18.89 35.94 33.99
N PRO A 851 -18.49 37.20 34.22
CA PRO A 851 -17.61 37.57 35.32
C PRO A 851 -18.32 37.44 36.68
N SER A 852 -17.56 37.15 37.73
CA SER A 852 -18.05 37.16 39.10
C SER A 852 -18.49 38.58 39.54
N LYS A 853 -19.66 38.67 40.20
CA LYS A 853 -20.27 39.95 40.63
C LYS A 853 -19.72 40.48 41.97
N GLU A 854 -18.60 39.95 42.45
CA GLU A 854 -18.04 40.24 43.78
C GLU A 854 -16.59 40.71 43.69
N GLU A 855 -16.38 41.89 43.10
CA GLU A 855 -15.55 42.93 43.72
C GLU A 855 -15.78 44.31 43.06
N GLY A 856 -15.26 45.37 43.69
CA GLY A 856 -15.53 46.75 43.30
C GLY A 856 -14.99 47.13 41.91
N ILE A 857 -15.72 48.02 41.23
CA ILE A 857 -15.41 48.50 39.87
C ILE A 857 -13.94 48.94 39.77
N SER A 858 -13.18 48.23 38.95
CA SER A 858 -11.97 48.75 38.30
C SER A 858 -12.24 48.76 36.79
N GLU A 859 -12.52 49.95 36.25
CA GLU A 859 -12.66 50.15 34.81
C GLU A 859 -11.31 49.85 34.14
N GLY A 860 -11.30 48.97 33.12
CA GLY A 860 -10.09 48.68 32.33
C GLY A 860 -9.53 47.24 32.39
N LYS A 861 -10.27 46.25 32.93
CA LYS A 861 -10.04 44.84 32.53
C LYS A 861 -10.91 44.53 31.31
N ASP A 862 -10.27 44.35 30.16
CA ASP A 862 -10.96 43.87 28.95
C ASP A 862 -11.55 42.48 29.20
N LEU A 863 -12.86 42.36 29.06
CA LEU A 863 -13.58 41.08 29.22
C LEU A 863 -13.44 40.26 27.93
N VAL A 864 -12.41 39.40 27.91
CA VAL A 864 -12.11 38.53 26.76
C VAL A 864 -13.13 37.39 26.68
N TRP A 865 -13.70 37.21 25.48
CA TRP A 865 -14.84 36.34 25.23
C TRP A 865 -14.60 34.87 25.64
N GLY A 866 -15.51 34.29 26.43
CA GLY A 866 -15.45 32.88 26.85
C GLY A 866 -14.48 32.57 27.98
N PHE A 867 -13.97 33.59 28.69
CA PHE A 867 -13.02 33.47 29.81
C PHE A 867 -13.55 34.02 31.15
N GLY A 868 -14.87 34.26 31.27
CA GLY A 868 -15.51 34.61 32.55
C GLY A 868 -15.47 33.49 33.57
N ASP A 869 -15.53 33.83 34.86
CA ASP A 869 -15.35 32.89 35.99
C ASP A 869 -16.40 31.76 36.06
N LYS A 870 -17.54 31.93 35.39
CA LYS A 870 -18.68 30.99 35.42
C LYS A 870 -19.28 30.84 34.02
N THR A 871 -19.60 29.61 33.62
CA THR A 871 -20.39 29.36 32.40
C THR A 871 -21.80 29.88 32.59
N GLU A 872 -22.36 30.54 31.57
CA GLU A 872 -23.78 30.86 31.55
C GLU A 872 -24.62 29.57 31.41
N PRO A 873 -25.84 29.49 31.99
CA PRO A 873 -26.60 28.23 32.04
C PRO A 873 -26.88 27.62 30.66
N TRP A 874 -27.09 28.45 29.64
CA TRP A 874 -27.33 28.03 28.26
C TRP A 874 -26.08 27.40 27.59
N ALA A 875 -24.89 27.80 28.03
CA ALA A 875 -23.60 27.32 27.50
C ALA A 875 -22.95 26.23 28.38
N SER A 876 -23.58 25.84 29.49
CA SER A 876 -23.08 24.87 30.49
C SER A 876 -22.55 23.53 29.94
N ASN A 877 -23.01 23.11 28.75
CA ASN A 877 -22.58 21.88 28.07
C ASN A 877 -22.14 22.14 26.61
N LEU A 878 -21.83 23.40 26.26
CA LEU A 878 -21.49 23.78 24.89
C LEU A 878 -20.05 23.35 24.52
N VAL A 879 -19.95 22.51 23.50
CA VAL A 879 -18.70 22.16 22.81
C VAL A 879 -18.95 22.09 21.30
N TYR A 880 -18.26 22.91 20.50
CA TYR A 880 -18.39 22.89 19.04
C TYR A 880 -17.71 21.63 18.47
N SER A 881 -18.51 20.59 18.27
CA SER A 881 -18.06 19.20 18.10
C SER A 881 -18.84 18.48 16.99
N MET A 882 -18.31 17.35 16.52
CA MET A 882 -18.97 16.48 15.54
C MET A 882 -20.40 16.10 15.97
N ASP A 883 -20.61 15.83 17.25
CA ASP A 883 -21.92 15.45 17.80
C ASP A 883 -22.88 16.65 17.84
N LEU A 884 -22.40 17.85 18.17
CA LEU A 884 -23.20 19.07 18.11
C LEU A 884 -23.61 19.40 16.66
N TRP A 885 -22.69 19.30 15.70
CA TRP A 885 -22.96 19.64 14.31
C TRP A 885 -23.85 18.61 13.61
N ARG A 886 -23.69 17.31 13.94
CA ARG A 886 -24.63 16.25 13.57
C ARG A 886 -26.05 16.59 14.03
N ASP A 887 -26.20 17.02 15.28
CA ASP A 887 -27.51 17.40 15.82
C ASP A 887 -28.03 18.70 15.18
N GLN A 888 -27.17 19.72 14.98
CA GLN A 888 -27.52 20.96 14.27
C GLN A 888 -28.09 20.67 12.88
N VAL A 889 -27.42 19.82 12.10
CA VAL A 889 -27.87 19.39 10.76
C VAL A 889 -29.19 18.63 10.85
N ARG A 890 -29.34 17.72 11.81
CA ARG A 890 -30.58 16.96 12.03
C ARG A 890 -31.77 17.87 12.27
N TYR A 891 -31.68 18.77 13.25
CA TYR A 891 -32.77 19.69 13.56
C TYR A 891 -33.01 20.72 12.45
N PHE A 892 -31.98 21.12 11.69
CA PHE A 892 -32.16 21.97 10.50
C PHE A 892 -32.99 21.26 9.41
N VAL A 893 -32.73 19.97 9.17
CA VAL A 893 -33.53 19.15 8.25
C VAL A 893 -34.97 18.95 8.77
N GLU A 894 -35.15 18.72 10.07
CA GLU A 894 -36.47 18.53 10.69
C GLU A 894 -37.32 19.82 10.79
N GLU A 895 -36.72 20.98 11.11
CA GLU A 895 -37.43 22.24 11.41
C GLU A 895 -37.43 23.26 10.26
N VAL A 896 -36.35 23.36 9.48
CA VAL A 896 -36.17 24.41 8.46
C VAL A 896 -36.44 23.92 7.03
N ILE A 897 -36.09 22.66 6.74
CA ILE A 897 -36.35 22.03 5.43
C ILE A 897 -37.65 21.22 5.46
N GLY A 898 -37.87 20.43 6.53
CA GLY A 898 -39.10 19.67 6.77
C GLY A 898 -39.22 18.32 6.02
N GLU A 899 -38.23 17.93 5.22
CA GLU A 899 -38.25 16.68 4.43
C GLU A 899 -36.83 16.13 4.17
N PRO A 900 -36.67 14.85 3.77
CA PRO A 900 -35.35 14.22 3.55
C PRO A 900 -34.51 14.83 2.41
N VAL A 901 -33.21 15.03 2.67
CA VAL A 901 -32.29 15.80 1.81
C VAL A 901 -31.30 14.95 1.02
N TYR A 902 -30.85 15.47 -0.13
CA TYR A 902 -29.52 15.16 -0.65
C TYR A 902 -28.50 16.02 0.07
N ILE A 903 -27.60 15.40 0.84
CA ILE A 903 -26.62 16.12 1.63
C ILE A 903 -25.23 16.07 0.98
N VAL A 904 -24.60 17.23 0.85
CA VAL A 904 -23.31 17.41 0.18
C VAL A 904 -22.37 18.07 1.18
N GLY A 905 -21.16 17.56 1.37
CA GLY A 905 -20.24 18.14 2.34
C GLY A 905 -18.79 18.14 1.87
N ASN A 906 -18.12 19.30 2.00
CA ASN A 906 -16.69 19.43 1.72
C ASN A 906 -15.83 19.18 2.97
N SER A 907 -14.74 18.45 2.83
CA SER A 907 -13.72 18.28 3.88
C SER A 907 -14.33 17.82 5.23
N LEU A 908 -14.29 18.66 6.27
CA LEU A 908 -14.97 18.44 7.56
C LEU A 908 -16.48 18.21 7.42
N GLY A 909 -17.17 19.05 6.63
CA GLY A 909 -18.59 18.92 6.33
C GLY A 909 -18.93 17.59 5.66
N GLY A 910 -18.00 16.99 4.91
CA GLY A 910 -18.15 15.64 4.35
C GLY A 910 -18.23 14.55 5.44
N PHE A 911 -17.41 14.66 6.50
CA PHE A 911 -17.54 13.76 7.66
C PHE A 911 -18.83 14.03 8.43
N VAL A 912 -19.23 15.29 8.66
CA VAL A 912 -20.51 15.60 9.33
C VAL A 912 -21.70 15.06 8.53
N ALA A 913 -21.70 15.17 7.20
CA ALA A 913 -22.74 14.64 6.33
C ALA A 913 -22.85 13.10 6.42
N LEU A 914 -21.71 12.40 6.38
CA LEU A 914 -21.66 10.95 6.52
C LEU A 914 -22.10 10.49 7.92
N TYR A 915 -21.72 11.23 8.97
CA TYR A 915 -22.13 10.97 10.34
C TYR A 915 -23.66 11.16 10.50
N PHE A 916 -24.19 12.30 10.04
CA PHE A 916 -25.62 12.58 10.06
C PHE A 916 -26.42 11.46 9.40
N ALA A 917 -26.04 11.05 8.18
CA ALA A 917 -26.66 9.94 7.46
C ALA A 917 -26.53 8.57 8.17
N ALA A 918 -25.46 8.36 8.93
CA ALA A 918 -25.23 7.14 9.72
C ALA A 918 -26.08 7.03 11.00
N CYS A 919 -26.58 8.16 11.50
CA CYS A 919 -27.50 8.23 12.65
C CYS A 919 -28.97 8.40 12.24
N TYR A 920 -29.24 9.16 11.18
CA TYR A 920 -30.57 9.54 10.74
C TYR A 920 -30.81 9.22 9.24
N PRO A 921 -30.65 7.95 8.80
CA PRO A 921 -30.74 7.58 7.38
C PRO A 921 -32.12 7.88 6.76
N HIS A 922 -33.18 7.95 7.57
CA HIS A 922 -34.53 8.31 7.12
C HIS A 922 -34.69 9.80 6.74
N LEU A 923 -33.71 10.66 7.08
CA LEU A 923 -33.66 12.07 6.70
C LEU A 923 -32.73 12.34 5.49
N VAL A 924 -32.16 11.29 4.89
CA VAL A 924 -31.14 11.41 3.83
C VAL A 924 -31.51 10.58 2.60
N LYS A 925 -31.73 11.25 1.47
CA LYS A 925 -31.89 10.62 0.14
C LYS A 925 -30.56 10.14 -0.45
N GLY A 926 -29.46 10.80 -0.09
CA GLY A 926 -28.11 10.39 -0.47
C GLY A 926 -27.04 11.36 0.05
N VAL A 927 -25.79 10.91 0.09
CA VAL A 927 -24.63 11.68 0.56
C VAL A 927 -23.62 11.89 -0.58
N THR A 928 -23.21 13.12 -0.86
CA THR A 928 -22.03 13.41 -1.69
C THR A 928 -20.87 13.88 -0.82
N LEU A 929 -19.73 13.20 -0.93
CA LEU A 929 -18.48 13.55 -0.26
C LEU A 929 -17.55 14.30 -1.21
N LEU A 930 -17.41 15.62 -1.00
CA LEU A 930 -16.41 16.47 -1.62
C LEU A 930 -15.14 16.43 -0.76
N ASN A 931 -14.01 15.96 -1.30
CA ASN A 931 -12.68 15.93 -0.65
C ASN A 931 -12.69 15.59 0.87
N ALA A 932 -13.53 14.64 1.29
CA ALA A 932 -13.96 14.53 2.67
C ALA A 932 -12.86 14.02 3.62
N THR A 933 -12.67 14.73 4.74
CA THR A 933 -11.57 14.47 5.69
C THR A 933 -11.98 13.37 6.67
N PRO A 934 -11.29 12.20 6.71
CA PRO A 934 -11.76 11.04 7.47
C PRO A 934 -11.44 11.06 8.98
N PHE A 935 -11.02 12.22 9.51
CA PHE A 935 -10.65 12.41 10.92
C PHE A 935 -10.99 13.83 11.40
N TRP A 936 -11.58 13.93 12.60
CA TRP A 936 -11.72 15.20 13.34
C TRP A 936 -11.83 14.93 14.85
N GLY A 937 -11.36 15.86 15.67
CA GLY A 937 -11.27 15.72 17.12
C GLY A 937 -10.00 14.99 17.59
N PHE A 938 -9.27 15.60 18.52
CA PHE A 938 -7.98 15.09 19.01
C PHE A 938 -8.04 14.55 20.45
N LEU A 939 -9.13 14.79 21.19
CA LEU A 939 -9.33 14.26 22.54
C LEU A 939 -10.23 13.02 22.55
N PRO A 940 -10.03 12.05 23.48
CA PRO A 940 -10.85 10.84 23.56
C PRO A 940 -12.33 11.13 23.79
N ASN A 941 -13.21 10.43 23.06
CA ASN A 941 -14.66 10.50 23.28
C ASN A 941 -15.02 10.06 24.72
N ARG A 942 -15.79 10.90 25.44
CA ARG A 942 -16.10 10.67 26.87
C ARG A 942 -16.98 9.45 27.16
N ILE A 943 -17.75 8.98 26.18
CA ILE A 943 -18.65 7.83 26.29
C ILE A 943 -17.91 6.52 25.92
N LYS A 944 -17.16 6.51 24.81
CA LYS A 944 -16.34 5.36 24.39
C LYS A 944 -15.11 5.10 25.26
N SER A 945 -14.56 6.13 25.92
CA SER A 945 -13.36 5.98 26.75
C SER A 945 -13.43 6.74 28.08
N PRO A 946 -14.36 6.41 29.01
CA PRO A 946 -14.57 7.18 30.24
C PRO A 946 -13.35 7.25 31.17
N ARG A 947 -12.40 6.31 31.04
CA ARG A 947 -11.13 6.31 31.80
C ARG A 947 -10.11 7.29 31.21
N LEU A 948 -9.87 7.28 29.89
CA LEU A 948 -8.97 8.27 29.26
C LEU A 948 -9.55 9.68 29.31
N ALA A 949 -10.87 9.82 29.16
CA ALA A 949 -11.59 11.09 29.26
C ALA A 949 -11.49 11.77 30.64
N ARG A 950 -11.10 11.04 31.69
CA ARG A 950 -10.82 11.61 33.02
C ARG A 950 -9.43 12.23 33.14
N ILE A 951 -8.49 11.88 32.25
CA ILE A 951 -7.15 12.47 32.18
C ILE A 951 -7.24 13.91 31.63
N PHE A 952 -8.13 14.11 30.64
CA PHE A 952 -8.45 15.42 30.08
C PHE A 952 -9.67 16.03 30.80
N SER A 953 -9.41 16.70 31.92
CA SER A 953 -10.43 17.35 32.77
C SER A 953 -11.30 18.32 31.97
N TRP A 954 -10.69 19.10 31.08
CA TRP A 954 -11.34 20.01 30.14
C TRP A 954 -11.29 19.45 28.71
N SER A 955 -12.37 19.66 27.93
CA SER A 955 -12.50 19.16 26.56
C SER A 955 -13.43 20.05 25.71
N GLY A 956 -12.95 21.26 25.37
CA GLY A 956 -13.66 22.19 24.49
C GLY A 956 -14.88 22.91 25.10
N THR A 957 -15.15 22.74 26.39
CA THR A 957 -16.27 23.37 27.13
C THR A 957 -15.99 24.82 27.50
N PHE A 958 -17.02 25.60 27.86
CA PHE A 958 -16.86 26.94 28.44
C PHE A 958 -17.00 26.95 29.98
N PRO A 959 -16.28 27.80 30.72
CA PRO A 959 -15.21 28.70 30.27
C PRO A 959 -13.97 27.96 29.75
N LEU A 960 -13.21 28.66 28.92
CA LEU A 960 -11.92 28.21 28.43
C LEU A 960 -10.85 28.39 29.54
N PRO A 961 -9.97 27.39 29.80
CA PRO A 961 -8.93 27.51 30.81
C PRO A 961 -7.90 28.60 30.50
N GLU A 962 -7.39 29.27 31.54
CA GLU A 962 -6.39 30.34 31.45
C GLU A 962 -5.10 29.97 30.69
N ASN A 963 -4.69 28.70 30.75
CA ASN A 963 -3.55 28.17 29.99
C ASN A 963 -3.91 27.84 28.53
N VAL A 964 -5.17 27.52 28.26
CA VAL A 964 -5.68 27.39 26.87
C VAL A 964 -5.77 28.77 26.24
N ARG A 965 -6.13 29.82 26.99
CA ARG A 965 -6.17 31.22 26.50
C ARG A 965 -4.91 31.62 25.77
N LYS A 966 -3.76 31.60 26.47
CA LYS A 966 -2.49 32.15 25.98
C LYS A 966 -1.99 31.42 24.74
N LEU A 967 -2.15 30.09 24.74
CA LEU A 967 -1.89 29.26 23.58
C LEU A 967 -2.82 29.60 22.41
N THR A 968 -4.13 29.72 22.66
CA THR A 968 -5.11 30.11 21.65
C THR A 968 -4.82 31.49 21.09
N GLU A 969 -4.51 32.50 21.91
CA GLU A 969 -4.18 33.86 21.46
C GLU A 969 -2.94 33.86 20.54
N PHE A 970 -1.87 33.16 20.94
CA PHE A 970 -0.64 33.04 20.14
C PHE A 970 -0.84 32.29 18.82
N VAL A 971 -1.67 31.25 18.80
CA VAL A 971 -2.01 30.49 17.59
C VAL A 971 -2.98 31.30 16.70
N TRP A 972 -3.99 31.94 17.30
CA TRP A 972 -5.01 32.71 16.60
C TRP A 972 -4.42 33.92 15.87
N GLN A 973 -3.52 34.67 16.51
CA GLN A 973 -2.79 35.77 15.87
C GLN A 973 -2.08 35.39 14.57
N LYS A 974 -1.74 34.10 14.38
CA LYS A 974 -1.13 33.59 13.14
C LYS A 974 -2.14 32.99 12.15
N ILE A 975 -3.34 32.64 12.59
CA ILE A 975 -4.39 32.04 11.74
C ILE A 975 -5.34 33.12 11.21
N SER A 976 -5.62 34.16 12.00
CA SER A 976 -6.39 35.35 11.57
C SER A 976 -5.56 36.37 10.80
N ASP A 977 -4.27 36.11 10.57
CA ASP A 977 -3.39 37.01 9.83
C ASP A 977 -3.71 36.98 8.31
N PRO A 978 -3.90 38.15 7.65
CA PRO A 978 -4.25 38.21 6.23
C PRO A 978 -3.25 37.54 5.28
N GLU A 979 -1.94 37.58 5.56
CA GLU A 979 -0.96 36.89 4.72
C GLU A 979 -1.08 35.37 4.88
N SER A 980 -1.29 34.89 6.12
CA SER A 980 -1.50 33.48 6.44
C SER A 980 -2.78 32.91 5.84
N ILE A 981 -3.90 33.65 5.87
CA ILE A 981 -5.15 33.24 5.22
C ILE A 981 -4.93 33.15 3.69
N ALA A 982 -4.26 34.14 3.09
CA ALA A 982 -3.95 34.11 1.66
C ALA A 982 -3.01 32.95 1.29
N ASP A 983 -2.03 32.62 2.13
CA ASP A 983 -1.12 31.49 1.91
C ASP A 983 -1.80 30.13 2.12
N ILE A 984 -2.86 30.04 2.94
CA ILE A 984 -3.73 28.86 3.03
C ILE A 984 -4.53 28.71 1.73
N LEU A 985 -5.18 29.78 1.24
CA LEU A 985 -5.94 29.73 -0.02
C LEU A 985 -5.04 29.31 -1.21
N ARG A 986 -3.84 29.89 -1.33
CA ARG A 986 -2.82 29.49 -2.33
C ARG A 986 -2.37 28.02 -2.23
N GLN A 987 -2.57 27.36 -1.09
CA GLN A 987 -2.23 25.95 -0.88
C GLN A 987 -3.41 25.00 -1.12
N VAL A 988 -4.66 25.45 -1.02
CA VAL A 988 -5.84 24.56 -1.15
C VAL A 988 -6.55 24.66 -2.51
N TYR A 989 -6.37 25.75 -3.24
CA TYR A 989 -6.86 25.92 -4.62
C TYR A 989 -5.75 25.53 -5.61
N ALA A 990 -6.02 24.56 -6.48
CA ALA A 990 -5.10 24.13 -7.53
C ALA A 990 -5.18 25.02 -8.77
N ASP A 991 -6.39 25.47 -9.14
CA ASP A 991 -6.52 26.54 -10.12
C ASP A 991 -6.34 27.92 -9.47
N HIS A 992 -5.21 28.55 -9.75
CA HIS A 992 -4.91 29.92 -9.31
C HIS A 992 -5.60 31.01 -10.17
N SER A 993 -6.44 30.65 -11.17
CA SER A 993 -7.31 31.59 -11.89
C SER A 993 -8.67 31.81 -11.20
N THR A 994 -9.07 30.89 -10.31
CA THR A 994 -10.30 30.97 -9.52
C THR A 994 -10.30 32.23 -8.66
N ASN A 995 -11.34 33.07 -8.81
CA ASN A 995 -11.50 34.25 -7.96
C ASN A 995 -11.96 33.82 -6.55
N VAL A 996 -11.07 34.01 -5.58
CA VAL A 996 -11.29 33.73 -4.15
C VAL A 996 -11.38 35.01 -3.30
N ASP A 997 -11.44 36.20 -3.89
CA ASP A 997 -11.42 37.48 -3.15
C ASP A 997 -12.62 37.62 -2.20
N ASN A 998 -13.80 37.14 -2.61
CA ASN A 998 -14.99 37.11 -1.74
C ASN A 998 -14.79 36.12 -0.59
N VAL A 999 -14.32 34.90 -0.88
CA VAL A 999 -14.04 33.86 0.12
C VAL A 999 -13.02 34.35 1.14
N PHE A 1000 -11.93 34.96 0.70
CA PHE A 1000 -10.91 35.59 1.55
C PHE A 1000 -11.50 36.68 2.44
N SER A 1001 -12.30 37.59 1.87
CA SER A 1001 -12.92 38.70 2.61
C SER A 1001 -13.89 38.22 3.69
N ARG A 1002 -14.68 37.19 3.41
CA ARG A 1002 -15.67 36.60 4.35
C ARG A 1002 -14.99 35.77 5.45
N ILE A 1003 -13.87 35.10 5.16
CA ILE A 1003 -13.01 34.49 6.19
C ILE A 1003 -12.42 35.58 7.09
N LEU A 1004 -11.86 36.66 6.52
CA LEU A 1004 -11.27 37.75 7.29
C LEU A 1004 -12.29 38.42 8.22
N GLU A 1005 -13.48 38.75 7.71
CA GLU A 1005 -14.63 39.23 8.50
C GLU A 1005 -14.97 38.29 9.66
N THR A 1006 -15.08 36.98 9.39
CA THR A 1006 -15.35 35.95 10.41
C THR A 1006 -14.26 35.93 11.49
N THR A 1007 -12.98 36.06 11.13
CA THR A 1007 -11.86 36.01 12.10
C THR A 1007 -11.75 37.23 13.00
N GLN A 1008 -12.37 38.37 12.65
CA GLN A 1008 -12.39 39.59 13.46
C GLN A 1008 -13.47 39.59 14.56
N HIS A 1009 -14.41 38.64 14.52
CA HIS A 1009 -15.48 38.56 15.51
C HIS A 1009 -14.94 38.18 16.91
N PRO A 1010 -15.34 38.85 18.02
CA PRO A 1010 -14.77 38.63 19.35
C PRO A 1010 -14.80 37.17 19.83
N ALA A 1011 -15.84 36.42 19.45
CA ALA A 1011 -15.97 35.01 19.80
C ALA A 1011 -15.05 34.05 19.02
N ALA A 1012 -14.47 34.46 17.89
CA ALA A 1012 -13.89 33.55 16.91
C ALA A 1012 -12.70 32.74 17.46
N ALA A 1013 -11.79 33.38 18.20
CA ALA A 1013 -10.68 32.71 18.86
C ALA A 1013 -11.15 31.67 19.90
N ALA A 1014 -12.21 32.01 20.65
CA ALA A 1014 -12.77 31.16 21.69
C ALA A 1014 -13.54 29.96 21.09
N SER A 1015 -14.28 30.19 20.00
CA SER A 1015 -14.92 29.14 19.21
C SER A 1015 -13.88 28.20 18.58
N PHE A 1016 -12.81 28.74 17.99
CA PHE A 1016 -11.68 27.95 17.48
C PHE A 1016 -11.05 27.05 18.57
N ALA A 1017 -10.84 27.56 19.78
CA ALA A 1017 -10.35 26.76 20.89
C ALA A 1017 -11.30 25.62 21.26
N SER A 1018 -12.60 25.90 21.36
CA SER A 1018 -13.63 24.89 21.64
C SER A 1018 -13.66 23.79 20.55
N ILE A 1019 -13.49 24.16 19.27
CA ILE A 1019 -13.42 23.22 18.14
C ILE A 1019 -12.15 22.37 18.18
N MET A 1020 -10.97 22.99 18.32
CA MET A 1020 -9.69 22.28 18.26
C MET A 1020 -9.48 21.31 19.44
N PHE A 1021 -10.09 21.60 20.59
CA PHE A 1021 -10.10 20.75 21.78
C PHE A 1021 -11.43 20.00 21.97
N ALA A 1022 -12.27 19.92 20.94
CA ALA A 1022 -13.45 19.07 20.97
C ALA A 1022 -13.05 17.57 21.11
N PRO A 1023 -13.83 16.77 21.86
CA PRO A 1023 -13.67 15.32 21.83
C PRO A 1023 -14.03 14.76 20.46
N GLN A 1024 -13.46 13.60 20.13
CA GLN A 1024 -13.91 12.80 19.00
C GLN A 1024 -15.40 12.47 19.15
N GLY A 1025 -16.12 12.47 18.02
CA GLY A 1025 -17.53 12.09 18.00
C GLY A 1025 -17.76 10.62 18.38
N GLU A 1026 -19.00 10.28 18.74
CA GLU A 1026 -19.37 8.90 19.11
C GLU A 1026 -19.12 7.88 17.99
N LEU A 1027 -19.17 8.29 16.72
CA LEU A 1027 -18.82 7.49 15.54
C LEU A 1027 -17.53 8.00 14.86
N SER A 1028 -16.62 7.07 14.58
CA SER A 1028 -15.55 7.30 13.61
C SER A 1028 -16.09 7.30 12.17
N PHE A 1029 -15.35 7.90 11.25
CA PHE A 1029 -15.68 7.93 9.82
C PHE A 1029 -15.94 6.53 9.24
N ARG A 1030 -15.19 5.51 9.68
CA ARG A 1030 -15.37 4.10 9.24
C ARG A 1030 -16.65 3.47 9.79
N GLU A 1031 -17.02 3.76 11.04
CA GLU A 1031 -18.30 3.32 11.61
C GLU A 1031 -19.49 4.01 10.93
N ALA A 1032 -19.38 5.31 10.65
CA ALA A 1032 -20.38 6.06 9.91
C ALA A 1032 -20.58 5.49 8.49
N LEU A 1033 -19.49 5.28 7.74
CA LEU A 1033 -19.52 4.67 6.41
C LEU A 1033 -20.20 3.29 6.41
N SER A 1034 -19.84 2.45 7.39
CA SER A 1034 -20.43 1.11 7.57
C SER A 1034 -21.94 1.19 7.86
N ARG A 1035 -22.38 2.12 8.72
CA ARG A 1035 -23.80 2.33 9.04
C ARG A 1035 -24.59 2.86 7.84
N CYS A 1036 -24.06 3.81 7.08
CA CYS A 1036 -24.71 4.27 5.84
C CYS A 1036 -24.95 3.11 4.88
N ARG A 1037 -23.92 2.25 4.68
CA ARG A 1037 -24.02 1.07 3.82
C ARG A 1037 -25.02 0.03 4.36
N MET A 1038 -25.05 -0.24 5.67
CA MET A 1038 -26.05 -1.14 6.28
C MET A 1038 -27.49 -0.63 6.17
N ASN A 1039 -27.70 0.68 6.01
CA ASN A 1039 -29.01 1.30 5.80
C ASN A 1039 -29.31 1.59 4.31
N ASN A 1040 -28.47 1.11 3.38
CA ASN A 1040 -28.56 1.35 1.94
C ASN A 1040 -28.58 2.85 1.53
N VAL A 1041 -27.97 3.74 2.32
CA VAL A 1041 -27.88 5.16 1.97
C VAL A 1041 -26.99 5.33 0.74
N PRO A 1042 -27.46 5.93 -0.37
CA PRO A 1042 -26.63 6.17 -1.55
C PRO A 1042 -25.47 7.12 -1.25
N ILE A 1043 -24.26 6.78 -1.70
CA ILE A 1043 -23.05 7.60 -1.54
C ILE A 1043 -22.48 7.94 -2.91
N CYS A 1044 -22.11 9.20 -3.12
CA CYS A 1044 -21.34 9.70 -4.25
C CYS A 1044 -20.02 10.32 -3.74
N LEU A 1045 -18.96 10.21 -4.52
CA LEU A 1045 -17.62 10.65 -4.16
C LEU A 1045 -17.07 11.55 -5.26
N MET A 1046 -16.70 12.78 -4.91
CA MET A 1046 -16.13 13.77 -5.84
C MET A 1046 -14.85 14.34 -5.22
N TYR A 1047 -13.71 14.14 -5.86
CA TYR A 1047 -12.41 14.53 -5.31
C TYR A 1047 -11.62 15.33 -6.34
N GLY A 1048 -11.11 16.50 -5.95
CA GLY A 1048 -10.09 17.19 -6.73
C GLY A 1048 -8.80 16.37 -6.81
N LYS A 1049 -8.30 16.17 -8.02
CA LYS A 1049 -7.15 15.30 -8.33
C LYS A 1049 -5.84 15.89 -7.82
N GLU A 1050 -5.75 17.22 -7.78
CA GLU A 1050 -4.58 17.97 -7.36
C GLU A 1050 -4.56 18.30 -5.85
N ASP A 1051 -5.54 17.84 -5.06
CA ASP A 1051 -5.64 18.13 -3.61
C ASP A 1051 -4.37 17.75 -2.83
N PRO A 1052 -3.65 18.73 -2.25
CA PRO A 1052 -2.44 18.49 -1.47
C PRO A 1052 -2.72 18.11 0.00
N TRP A 1053 -3.94 18.34 0.50
CA TRP A 1053 -4.37 18.09 1.89
C TRP A 1053 -5.07 16.73 2.02
N VAL A 1054 -6.11 16.46 1.21
CA VAL A 1054 -6.88 15.19 1.22
C VAL A 1054 -6.75 14.49 -0.13
N LYS A 1055 -5.54 13.99 -0.39
CA LYS A 1055 -5.19 13.26 -1.63
C LYS A 1055 -6.24 12.22 -2.03
N PRO A 1056 -6.54 12.05 -3.34
CA PRO A 1056 -7.54 11.11 -3.88
C PRO A 1056 -7.50 9.68 -3.31
N VAL A 1057 -6.35 9.23 -2.83
CA VAL A 1057 -6.15 8.00 -2.04
C VAL A 1057 -7.21 7.78 -0.95
N TRP A 1058 -7.71 8.83 -0.29
CA TRP A 1058 -8.79 8.69 0.70
C TRP A 1058 -10.14 8.36 0.04
N GLY A 1059 -10.51 9.05 -1.03
CA GLY A 1059 -11.67 8.69 -1.86
C GLY A 1059 -11.59 7.26 -2.39
N LEU A 1060 -10.40 6.83 -2.85
CA LEU A 1060 -10.13 5.45 -3.26
C LEU A 1060 -10.24 4.43 -2.11
N GLN A 1061 -9.98 4.80 -0.85
CA GLN A 1061 -10.23 3.95 0.32
C GLN A 1061 -11.73 3.84 0.65
N VAL A 1062 -12.52 4.89 0.41
CA VAL A 1062 -13.98 4.84 0.54
C VAL A 1062 -14.59 4.00 -0.59
N LYS A 1063 -14.20 4.22 -1.84
CA LYS A 1063 -14.59 3.42 -3.02
C LYS A 1063 -14.26 1.93 -2.88
N LYS A 1064 -13.20 1.55 -2.15
CA LYS A 1064 -12.89 0.14 -1.82
C LYS A 1064 -13.82 -0.49 -0.78
N GLN A 1065 -14.48 0.32 0.06
CA GLN A 1065 -15.44 -0.14 1.08
C GLN A 1065 -16.89 -0.05 0.59
N VAL A 1066 -17.16 0.82 -0.38
CA VAL A 1066 -18.44 1.06 -1.05
C VAL A 1066 -18.20 1.06 -2.58
N PRO A 1067 -17.88 -0.11 -3.19
CA PRO A 1067 -17.61 -0.21 -4.63
C PRO A 1067 -18.78 0.25 -5.52
N GLU A 1068 -20.00 0.22 -5.00
CA GLU A 1068 -21.23 0.71 -5.61
C GLU A 1068 -21.31 2.24 -5.75
N ALA A 1069 -20.55 3.01 -4.96
CA ALA A 1069 -20.58 4.48 -5.02
C ALA A 1069 -19.90 5.00 -6.31
N PRO A 1070 -20.53 5.89 -7.12
CA PRO A 1070 -19.81 6.61 -8.17
C PRO A 1070 -18.65 7.41 -7.60
N TYR A 1071 -17.52 7.40 -8.31
CA TYR A 1071 -16.27 8.06 -7.92
C TYR A 1071 -15.77 8.92 -9.08
N TYR A 1072 -15.64 10.22 -8.83
CA TYR A 1072 -15.18 11.20 -9.80
C TYR A 1072 -13.89 11.85 -9.29
N GLU A 1073 -12.79 11.66 -10.00
CA GLU A 1073 -11.63 12.55 -9.89
C GLU A 1073 -11.83 13.73 -10.85
N ILE A 1074 -11.62 14.95 -10.36
CA ILE A 1074 -11.85 16.19 -11.08
C ILE A 1074 -10.52 16.92 -11.24
N SER A 1075 -10.19 17.38 -12.45
CA SER A 1075 -8.92 18.04 -12.77
C SER A 1075 -9.15 19.13 -13.85
N PRO A 1076 -8.64 20.35 -13.67
CA PRO A 1076 -7.91 20.85 -12.50
C PRO A 1076 -8.85 21.07 -11.30
N ALA A 1077 -8.54 20.52 -10.13
CA ALA A 1077 -9.17 20.87 -8.85
C ALA A 1077 -8.35 20.40 -7.64
N GLY A 1078 -8.24 21.27 -6.64
CA GLY A 1078 -7.59 21.02 -5.35
C GLY A 1078 -8.56 20.53 -4.27
N HIS A 1079 -8.51 21.15 -3.09
CA HIS A 1079 -9.33 20.78 -1.93
C HIS A 1079 -10.75 21.39 -1.97
N CYS A 1080 -11.05 22.25 -2.95
CA CYS A 1080 -12.29 23.00 -3.05
C CYS A 1080 -12.93 22.87 -4.45
N PRO A 1081 -13.14 21.65 -4.99
CA PRO A 1081 -13.61 21.46 -6.37
C PRO A 1081 -14.95 22.13 -6.67
N HIS A 1082 -15.82 22.31 -5.66
CA HIS A 1082 -17.10 23.01 -5.81
C HIS A 1082 -16.95 24.53 -6.00
N ASP A 1083 -15.82 25.11 -5.58
CA ASP A 1083 -15.53 26.54 -5.76
C ASP A 1083 -14.57 26.79 -6.94
N GLU A 1084 -13.63 25.86 -7.19
CA GLU A 1084 -12.68 25.87 -8.30
C GLU A 1084 -13.33 25.58 -9.66
N VAL A 1085 -14.14 24.52 -9.74
CA VAL A 1085 -14.80 24.05 -10.98
C VAL A 1085 -16.30 23.78 -10.73
N PRO A 1086 -17.05 24.82 -10.30
CA PRO A 1086 -18.43 24.70 -9.85
C PRO A 1086 -19.36 24.09 -10.90
N GLU A 1087 -19.19 24.42 -12.18
CA GLU A 1087 -19.99 23.89 -13.27
C GLU A 1087 -19.85 22.36 -13.42
N VAL A 1088 -18.66 21.82 -13.17
CA VAL A 1088 -18.39 20.38 -13.22
C VAL A 1088 -19.08 19.68 -12.05
N VAL A 1089 -18.91 20.21 -10.83
CA VAL A 1089 -19.55 19.64 -9.62
C VAL A 1089 -21.07 19.72 -9.71
N ASN A 1090 -21.63 20.85 -10.16
CA ASN A 1090 -23.07 21.04 -10.30
C ASN A 1090 -23.66 20.14 -11.39
N TYR A 1091 -22.94 19.93 -12.51
CA TYR A 1091 -23.33 18.96 -13.54
C TYR A 1091 -23.35 17.51 -13.03
N LEU A 1092 -22.31 17.11 -12.28
CA LEU A 1092 -22.24 15.76 -11.69
C LEU A 1092 -23.33 15.54 -10.63
N LEU A 1093 -23.62 16.55 -9.78
CA LEU A 1093 -24.71 16.50 -8.81
C LEU A 1093 -26.08 16.36 -9.50
N ARG A 1094 -26.37 17.17 -10.53
CA ARG A 1094 -27.58 17.04 -11.36
C ARG A 1094 -27.74 15.62 -11.92
N GLY A 1095 -26.69 15.06 -12.50
CA GLY A 1095 -26.69 13.71 -13.07
C GLY A 1095 -26.94 12.61 -12.02
N TRP A 1096 -26.28 12.70 -10.87
CA TRP A 1096 -26.42 11.73 -9.77
C TRP A 1096 -27.81 11.79 -9.11
N ILE A 1097 -28.31 12.97 -8.78
CA ILE A 1097 -29.65 13.15 -8.18
C ILE A 1097 -30.74 12.68 -9.15
N LYS A 1098 -30.64 13.04 -10.44
CA LYS A 1098 -31.59 12.59 -11.46
C LYS A 1098 -31.61 11.07 -11.64
N ASN A 1099 -30.46 10.40 -11.46
CA ASN A 1099 -30.40 8.95 -11.48
C ASN A 1099 -31.15 8.35 -10.27
N LEU A 1100 -30.93 8.87 -9.07
CA LEU A 1100 -31.57 8.37 -7.85
C LEU A 1100 -33.10 8.64 -7.80
N GLU A 1101 -33.57 9.82 -8.24
CA GLU A 1101 -35.02 10.09 -8.36
C GLU A 1101 -35.68 9.37 -9.56
N SER A 1102 -34.96 8.51 -10.29
CA SER A 1102 -35.48 7.73 -11.43
C SER A 1102 -35.56 6.21 -11.19
N GLN A 1103 -35.27 5.76 -9.96
CA GLN A 1103 -35.25 4.36 -9.54
C GLN A 1103 -36.44 4.01 -8.62
#